data_AF-A0A4W5RCC4-F1
#
_entry.id   AF-A0A4W5RCC4-F1
#
_cell.length_a   1.000
_cell.length_b   1.000
_cell.length_c   1.000
_cell.angle_alpha   90.00
_cell.angle_beta   90.00
_cell.angle_gamma   90.00
#
_symmetry.space_group_name_H-M   'P 1'
#
loop_
_entity.id
_entity.type
_entity.pdbx_description
1 polymer ?
#
loop_
_entity_poly.entity_id
_entity_poly.type
_entity_poly.pdbx_seq_one_letter_code
_entity_poly.pdbx_strand_id
1 'polypeptide(L)'
;MAKGYATLIKEATLLLDKFNADKQCVEEFTEDASKAIENLDALDKKFILDIISGCIEQKKLLDVVINVFYAQSGKCILKADRNQLAIICYFSMFLIDDLGLECFSKIVNSLDIKKMHKFLSFFFNITNLSTWIQGEWSQIYDAAYVERTWIVPLLRWRPEIEILMAQLASRMSRGSQFKKATKKNTEPQEFSLTKTKARPLPAPEPIPLQEKHQLVPTSTYRVPKEKQVMEEVKQRNRQKAEQVLYEANTQQFKCANPQKSERTKRIMSQIVRSHDAQLKFDSLHTSGIPATHKPNNLPIRLNTTAILREGALYNRQVEEELRRMEQLVEGAGEPSSFLQWQKEMREGDLQEELAQVERRRLDGRISYEEAALARTRIMERNQKTALLKKEETAKLMQRYANKRLQEEKEMRDLVQQVADGHKNSKAAKVKLQEFKQRIVKEVSEQSGELLRQALEEAQAELSRKFEIIRQIRAIESVPLIRHKFVDETETAGHDLLGEMSLAELRERLAMLRDAAQREHQDRRGRILEDKKSREQLLLEQLDTIALHRTALGQATARRQEEKRARRELQQGVAEDERVVALQRRLEERQQERQRLKQHEKTKAKISEQSATHALKSWNHRKQKLEEQHWADLERRLERQVQQEAPNTLSQKKNTQGLDINL
;
A
#
# COMPACT_ATOMS: atom_id res chain seq x y z
N MET A 1 -28.52 23.29 16.20
CA MET A 1 -27.60 23.25 15.03
C MET A 1 -26.15 23.65 15.41
N ALA A 2 -25.56 23.25 16.54
CA ALA A 2 -25.51 21.91 17.12
C ALA A 2 -25.16 20.82 16.09
N LYS A 3 -24.31 19.88 16.52
CA LYS A 3 -23.77 18.70 15.82
C LYS A 3 -24.41 18.34 14.46
N GLY A 4 -23.61 18.39 13.39
CA GLY A 4 -24.08 17.97 12.06
C GLY A 4 -24.51 16.49 12.00
N TYR A 5 -25.58 16.19 11.26
CA TYR A 5 -26.28 14.89 11.26
C TYR A 5 -25.41 13.62 11.26
N ALA A 6 -24.25 13.62 10.59
CA ALA A 6 -23.29 12.51 10.61
C ALA A 6 -22.75 12.12 11.99
N THR A 7 -22.79 13.01 12.99
CA THR A 7 -22.44 12.65 14.38
C THR A 7 -23.65 12.14 15.15
N LEU A 8 -24.82 12.76 14.99
CA LEU A 8 -26.07 12.29 15.62
C LEU A 8 -26.41 10.85 15.20
N ILE A 9 -26.29 10.55 13.90
CA ILE A 9 -26.52 9.21 13.36
C ILE A 9 -25.46 8.20 13.86
N LYS A 10 -24.21 8.63 14.07
CA LYS A 10 -23.19 7.75 14.67
C LYS A 10 -23.49 7.44 16.13
N GLU A 11 -23.88 8.45 16.89
CA GLU A 11 -24.29 8.31 18.29
C GLU A 11 -25.50 7.36 18.39
N ALA A 12 -26.51 7.51 17.52
CA ALA A 12 -27.62 6.57 17.39
C ALA A 12 -27.19 5.13 17.00
N THR A 13 -26.28 4.95 16.03
CA THR A 13 -25.78 3.60 15.69
C THR A 13 -25.04 2.93 16.86
N LEU A 14 -24.24 3.69 17.60
CA LEU A 14 -23.48 3.18 18.76
C LEU A 14 -24.37 2.85 19.97
N LEU A 15 -25.65 3.23 19.93
CA LEU A 15 -26.67 2.83 20.90
C LEU A 15 -27.43 1.60 20.38
N LEU A 16 -27.88 1.58 19.12
CA LEU A 16 -28.46 0.37 18.52
C LEU A 16 -27.51 -0.84 18.51
N ASP A 17 -26.19 -0.62 18.43
CA ASP A 17 -25.15 -1.65 18.57
C ASP A 17 -25.06 -2.26 19.98
N LYS A 18 -25.59 -1.57 21.00
CA LYS A 18 -25.62 -2.04 22.40
C LYS A 18 -26.94 -2.72 22.77
N PHE A 19 -28.05 -2.35 22.10
CA PHE A 19 -29.38 -2.88 22.41
C PHE A 19 -29.44 -4.40 22.21
N ASN A 20 -30.02 -5.09 23.19
CA ASN A 20 -30.26 -6.53 23.11
C ASN A 20 -31.68 -6.86 23.58
N ALA A 21 -32.51 -7.30 22.63
CA ALA A 21 -33.91 -7.65 22.83
C ALA A 21 -34.13 -8.83 23.81
N ASP A 22 -33.10 -9.66 24.06
CA ASP A 22 -33.17 -10.76 25.01
C ASP A 22 -32.94 -10.29 26.48
N LYS A 23 -32.73 -8.98 26.72
CA LYS A 23 -32.18 -8.47 27.99
C LYS A 23 -32.77 -7.18 28.55
N GLN A 24 -33.34 -6.31 27.72
CA GLN A 24 -33.87 -5.01 28.13
C GLN A 24 -35.14 -4.68 27.33
N CYS A 25 -36.12 -4.07 27.99
CA CYS A 25 -37.27 -3.47 27.32
C CYS A 25 -36.84 -2.24 26.49
N VAL A 26 -37.67 -1.84 25.52
CA VAL A 26 -37.43 -0.64 24.71
C VAL A 26 -37.42 0.62 25.58
N GLU A 27 -38.38 0.73 26.50
CA GLU A 27 -38.56 1.87 27.40
C GLU A 27 -37.34 2.02 28.33
N GLU A 28 -37.00 0.97 29.08
CA GLU A 28 -35.79 0.88 29.92
C GLU A 28 -34.52 1.26 29.14
N PHE A 29 -34.37 0.75 27.92
CA PHE A 29 -33.23 1.06 27.07
C PHE A 29 -33.21 2.52 26.62
N THR A 30 -34.37 3.13 26.30
CA THR A 30 -34.43 4.57 25.96
C THR A 30 -34.14 5.47 27.16
N GLU A 31 -34.55 5.08 28.38
CA GLU A 31 -34.14 5.80 29.59
C GLU A 31 -32.64 5.73 29.82
N ASP A 32 -32.03 4.55 29.77
CA ASP A 32 -30.58 4.39 29.97
C ASP A 32 -29.78 5.03 28.83
N ALA A 33 -30.30 5.02 27.60
CA ALA A 33 -29.76 5.81 26.51
C ALA A 33 -29.83 7.31 26.83
N SER A 34 -30.93 7.84 27.37
CA SER A 34 -31.05 9.27 27.70
C SER A 34 -29.98 9.73 28.71
N LYS A 35 -29.72 8.92 29.74
CA LYS A 35 -28.66 9.09 30.75
C LYS A 35 -27.27 9.06 30.09
N ALA A 36 -27.04 8.12 29.17
CA ALA A 36 -25.78 8.01 28.42
C ALA A 36 -25.49 9.18 27.44
N ILE A 37 -26.48 10.05 27.16
CA ILE A 37 -26.41 11.12 26.15
C ILE A 37 -26.43 12.52 26.80
N GLU A 38 -26.25 12.63 28.13
CA GLU A 38 -26.36 13.86 28.93
C GLU A 38 -25.69 15.12 28.36
N ASN A 39 -24.60 15.00 27.61
CA ASN A 39 -23.83 16.11 27.03
C ASN A 39 -24.38 16.70 25.70
N LEU A 40 -25.56 16.31 25.22
CA LEU A 40 -26.19 16.90 24.03
C LEU A 40 -27.31 17.91 24.33
N ASP A 41 -27.62 18.72 23.31
CA ASP A 41 -28.79 19.61 23.25
C ASP A 41 -30.10 18.79 23.38
N ALA A 42 -31.14 19.38 23.95
CA ALA A 42 -32.41 18.69 24.24
C ALA A 42 -33.12 18.21 22.96
N LEU A 43 -33.02 18.99 21.88
CA LEU A 43 -33.57 18.64 20.56
C LEU A 43 -32.78 17.49 19.91
N ASP A 44 -31.45 17.55 19.96
CA ASP A 44 -30.57 16.50 19.43
C ASP A 44 -30.76 15.18 20.20
N LYS A 45 -30.93 15.24 21.54
CA LYS A 45 -31.26 14.10 22.41
C LYS A 45 -32.58 13.45 21.98
N LYS A 46 -33.65 14.23 21.90
CA LYS A 46 -34.97 13.71 21.53
C LYS A 46 -34.92 13.06 20.15
N PHE A 47 -34.33 13.73 19.16
CA PHE A 47 -34.15 13.19 17.81
C PHE A 47 -33.42 11.83 17.82
N ILE A 48 -32.35 11.66 18.59
CA ILE A 48 -31.65 10.38 18.72
C ILE A 48 -32.55 9.30 19.35
N LEU A 49 -33.28 9.63 20.41
CA LEU A 49 -34.16 8.68 21.11
C LEU A 49 -35.36 8.23 20.25
N ASP A 50 -36.04 9.18 19.59
CA ASP A 50 -37.17 8.92 18.69
C ASP A 50 -36.79 8.03 17.48
N ILE A 51 -35.53 8.13 17.01
CA ILE A 51 -34.98 7.24 15.97
C ILE A 51 -34.71 5.84 16.54
N ILE A 52 -34.17 5.76 17.76
CA ILE A 52 -33.79 4.50 18.40
C ILE A 52 -35.03 3.65 18.71
N SER A 53 -36.07 4.22 19.32
CA SER A 53 -37.32 3.51 19.60
C SER A 53 -37.95 2.99 18.32
N GLY A 54 -38.16 3.86 17.33
CA GLY A 54 -38.74 3.47 16.03
C GLY A 54 -37.92 2.42 15.27
N CYS A 55 -36.59 2.46 15.33
CA CYS A 55 -35.74 1.42 14.76
C CYS A 55 -35.82 0.07 15.50
N ILE A 56 -36.12 0.08 16.80
CA ILE A 56 -36.29 -1.13 17.63
C ILE A 56 -37.69 -1.73 17.43
N GLU A 57 -38.73 -0.91 17.44
CA GLU A 57 -40.13 -1.30 17.20
C GLU A 57 -40.30 -1.88 15.80
N GLN A 58 -39.90 -1.13 14.77
CA GLN A 58 -40.07 -1.52 13.36
C GLN A 58 -38.98 -2.49 12.87
N LYS A 59 -38.11 -2.98 13.78
CA LYS A 59 -36.97 -3.83 13.47
C LYS A 59 -37.30 -5.01 12.54
N LYS A 60 -38.46 -5.66 12.71
CA LYS A 60 -38.91 -6.77 11.85
C LYS A 60 -39.02 -6.37 10.38
N LEU A 61 -39.61 -5.20 10.08
CA LEU A 61 -39.76 -4.68 8.71
C LEU A 61 -38.42 -4.23 8.11
N LEU A 62 -37.57 -3.61 8.94
CA LEU A 62 -36.25 -3.16 8.55
C LEU A 62 -35.31 -4.34 8.25
N ASP A 63 -35.32 -5.37 9.10
CA ASP A 63 -34.48 -6.56 8.96
C ASP A 63 -34.77 -7.33 7.66
N VAL A 64 -36.02 -7.36 7.17
CA VAL A 64 -36.40 -7.93 5.84
C VAL A 64 -35.59 -7.25 4.72
N VAL A 65 -35.71 -5.93 4.59
CA VAL A 65 -35.01 -5.14 3.56
C VAL A 65 -33.50 -5.30 3.67
N ILE A 66 -32.97 -5.21 4.89
CA ILE A 66 -31.53 -5.23 5.15
C ILE A 66 -30.95 -6.63 4.87
N ASN A 67 -31.64 -7.72 5.22
CA ASN A 67 -31.16 -9.08 4.98
C ASN A 67 -30.97 -9.35 3.48
N VAL A 68 -31.93 -8.99 2.63
CA VAL A 68 -31.78 -9.17 1.17
C VAL A 68 -30.86 -8.14 0.53
N PHE A 69 -30.75 -6.93 1.07
CA PHE A 69 -29.66 -6.02 0.68
C PHE A 69 -28.29 -6.68 0.88
N TYR A 70 -28.05 -7.29 2.05
CA TYR A 70 -26.79 -8.00 2.32
C TYR A 70 -26.61 -9.26 1.47
N ALA A 71 -27.67 -10.02 1.17
CA ALA A 71 -27.61 -11.20 0.31
C ALA A 71 -27.26 -10.85 -1.15
N GLN A 72 -27.93 -9.86 -1.74
CA GLN A 72 -27.79 -9.51 -3.15
C GLN A 72 -26.59 -8.58 -3.42
N SER A 73 -26.42 -7.52 -2.64
CA SER A 73 -25.53 -6.38 -2.99
C SER A 73 -24.54 -5.97 -1.90
N GLY A 74 -24.73 -6.40 -0.65
CA GLY A 74 -23.88 -6.09 0.50
C GLY A 74 -22.50 -6.76 0.53
N LYS A 75 -22.10 -7.52 -0.51
CA LYS A 75 -20.75 -8.13 -0.65
C LYS A 75 -19.58 -7.13 -0.52
N CYS A 76 -19.85 -5.83 -0.62
CA CYS A 76 -18.87 -4.74 -0.47
C CYS A 76 -19.06 -3.87 0.79
N ILE A 77 -19.95 -4.24 1.71
CA ILE A 77 -20.37 -3.43 2.86
C ILE A 77 -20.20 -4.25 4.14
N LEU A 78 -19.77 -3.63 5.24
CA LEU A 78 -19.42 -4.35 6.46
C LEU A 78 -20.68 -4.69 7.25
N LYS A 79 -20.67 -5.80 8.02
CA LYS A 79 -21.77 -6.11 8.96
C LYS A 79 -21.97 -5.03 10.04
N ALA A 80 -20.91 -4.31 10.40
CA ALA A 80 -20.98 -3.15 11.30
C ALA A 80 -21.77 -1.97 10.72
N ASP A 81 -21.98 -1.91 9.40
CA ASP A 81 -22.81 -0.88 8.77
C ASP A 81 -24.31 -1.20 8.89
N ARG A 82 -24.72 -2.37 9.41
CA ARG A 82 -26.11 -2.85 9.42
C ARG A 82 -27.05 -1.86 10.10
N ASN A 83 -26.71 -1.41 11.30
CA ASN A 83 -27.55 -0.50 12.07
C ASN A 83 -27.56 0.93 11.49
N GLN A 84 -26.50 1.33 10.77
CA GLN A 84 -26.51 2.57 9.98
C GLN A 84 -27.50 2.49 8.81
N LEU A 85 -27.58 1.33 8.14
CA LEU A 85 -28.55 1.09 7.08
C LEU A 85 -29.98 0.90 7.65
N ALA A 86 -30.14 0.36 8.85
CA ALA A 86 -31.43 0.30 9.54
C ALA A 86 -32.01 1.69 9.81
N ILE A 87 -31.20 2.60 10.37
CA ILE A 87 -31.59 3.99 10.59
C ILE A 87 -31.97 4.69 9.27
N ILE A 88 -31.20 4.49 8.20
CA ILE A 88 -31.52 5.08 6.89
C ILE A 88 -32.75 4.45 6.25
N CYS A 89 -33.00 3.15 6.45
CA CYS A 89 -34.23 2.48 6.03
C CYS A 89 -35.44 3.00 6.81
N TYR A 90 -35.32 3.19 8.13
CA TYR A 90 -36.36 3.78 8.98
C TYR A 90 -36.68 5.21 8.57
N PHE A 91 -35.66 6.06 8.36
CA PHE A 91 -35.85 7.39 7.79
C PHE A 91 -36.58 7.33 6.44
N SER A 92 -36.18 6.41 5.55
CA SER A 92 -36.75 6.28 4.21
C SER A 92 -38.21 5.81 4.20
N MET A 93 -38.61 5.04 5.21
CA MET A 93 -39.95 4.47 5.36
C MET A 93 -40.93 5.41 6.04
N PHE A 94 -40.52 6.01 7.16
CA PHE A 94 -41.45 6.63 8.12
C PHE A 94 -41.24 8.14 8.28
N LEU A 95 -40.10 8.70 7.86
CA LEU A 95 -39.73 10.09 8.17
C LEU A 95 -39.37 10.94 6.94
N ILE A 96 -39.43 10.43 5.70
CA ILE A 96 -39.28 11.28 4.51
C ILE A 96 -40.46 12.26 4.40
N ASP A 97 -41.68 11.83 4.73
CA ASP A 97 -42.87 12.70 4.69
C ASP A 97 -42.77 13.84 5.73
N ASP A 98 -42.35 13.54 6.96
CA ASP A 98 -42.28 14.50 8.06
C ASP A 98 -41.05 15.42 8.02
N LEU A 99 -39.87 14.89 7.66
CA LEU A 99 -38.62 15.67 7.61
C LEU A 99 -38.43 16.39 6.26
N GLY A 100 -39.10 15.90 5.21
CA GLY A 100 -38.93 16.35 3.84
C GLY A 100 -37.61 15.90 3.19
N LEU A 101 -37.64 15.84 1.85
CA LEU A 101 -36.49 15.49 1.01
C LEU A 101 -35.23 16.30 1.33
N GLU A 102 -35.37 17.59 1.68
CA GLU A 102 -34.23 18.44 2.03
C GLU A 102 -33.45 17.91 3.23
N CYS A 103 -34.12 17.59 4.34
CA CYS A 103 -33.48 17.08 5.55
C CYS A 103 -32.94 15.66 5.33
N PHE A 104 -33.69 14.81 4.63
CA PHE A 104 -33.21 13.50 4.20
C PHE A 104 -31.95 13.61 3.32
N SER A 105 -31.88 14.59 2.40
CA SER A 105 -30.70 14.82 1.57
C SER A 105 -29.51 15.33 2.38
N LYS A 106 -29.73 16.18 3.39
CA LYS A 106 -28.67 16.67 4.31
C LYS A 106 -28.13 15.52 5.16
N ILE A 107 -29.00 14.63 5.63
CA ILE A 107 -28.66 13.36 6.30
C ILE A 107 -27.81 12.48 5.38
N VAL A 108 -28.32 12.10 4.21
CA VAL A 108 -27.66 11.15 3.28
C VAL A 108 -26.32 11.70 2.76
N ASN A 109 -26.24 12.98 2.41
CA ASN A 109 -25.00 13.61 1.95
C ASN A 109 -23.93 13.74 3.05
N SER A 110 -24.28 13.53 4.32
CA SER A 110 -23.35 13.53 5.46
C SER A 110 -22.72 12.15 5.72
N LEU A 111 -23.26 11.08 5.12
CA LEU A 111 -22.78 9.71 5.27
C LEU A 111 -21.88 9.26 4.09
N ASP A 112 -21.49 7.98 4.07
CA ASP A 112 -20.65 7.43 2.99
C ASP A 112 -21.44 7.36 1.67
N ILE A 113 -21.10 8.26 0.75
CA ILE A 113 -21.69 8.41 -0.58
C ILE A 113 -21.80 7.07 -1.33
N LYS A 114 -20.81 6.17 -1.21
CA LYS A 114 -20.79 4.87 -1.92
C LYS A 114 -21.73 3.86 -1.25
N LYS A 115 -21.82 3.84 0.08
CA LYS A 115 -22.77 2.98 0.80
C LYS A 115 -24.20 3.45 0.55
N MET A 116 -24.45 4.76 0.68
CA MET A 116 -25.76 5.37 0.49
C MET A 116 -26.27 5.19 -0.94
N HIS A 117 -25.46 5.48 -1.96
CA HIS A 117 -25.85 5.23 -3.35
C HIS A 117 -26.19 3.75 -3.59
N LYS A 118 -25.41 2.81 -3.06
CA LYS A 118 -25.71 1.37 -3.21
C LYS A 118 -27.01 0.97 -2.51
N PHE A 119 -27.24 1.46 -1.29
CA PHE A 119 -28.44 1.14 -0.53
C PHE A 119 -29.70 1.72 -1.15
N LEU A 120 -29.71 3.02 -1.46
CA LEU A 120 -30.86 3.69 -2.09
C LEU A 120 -31.15 3.10 -3.48
N SER A 121 -30.13 2.78 -4.27
CA SER A 121 -30.28 2.13 -5.59
C SER A 121 -30.79 0.70 -5.52
N PHE A 122 -30.71 0.04 -4.36
CA PHE A 122 -31.36 -1.25 -4.12
C PHE A 122 -32.79 -1.06 -3.59
N PHE A 123 -32.98 -0.14 -2.63
CA PHE A 123 -34.23 0.00 -1.90
C PHE A 123 -35.32 0.71 -2.73
N PHE A 124 -34.98 1.77 -3.47
CA PHE A 124 -35.92 2.47 -4.35
C PHE A 124 -36.02 1.86 -5.76
N ASN A 125 -35.50 0.65 -5.98
CA ASN A 125 -35.70 -0.06 -7.24
C ASN A 125 -37.11 -0.68 -7.27
N ILE A 126 -37.90 -0.30 -8.29
CA ILE A 126 -39.29 -0.77 -8.48
C ILE A 126 -39.38 -2.29 -8.34
N THR A 127 -38.50 -3.04 -9.02
CA THR A 127 -38.58 -4.51 -9.06
C THR A 127 -38.37 -5.13 -7.69
N ASN A 128 -37.60 -4.49 -6.81
CA ASN A 128 -37.33 -5.00 -5.47
C ASN A 128 -38.49 -4.68 -4.53
N LEU A 129 -39.04 -3.45 -4.62
CA LEU A 129 -40.21 -3.01 -3.86
C LEU A 129 -41.44 -3.86 -4.21
N SER A 130 -41.87 -3.87 -5.47
CA SER A 130 -43.15 -4.44 -5.91
C SER A 130 -43.15 -5.96 -6.11
N THR A 131 -42.08 -6.67 -5.73
CA THR A 131 -42.05 -8.14 -5.75
C THR A 131 -41.67 -8.69 -4.39
N TRP A 132 -40.37 -8.72 -4.08
CA TRP A 132 -39.86 -9.40 -2.89
C TRP A 132 -40.13 -8.64 -1.59
N ILE A 133 -39.89 -7.31 -1.56
CA ILE A 133 -40.10 -6.52 -0.34
C ILE A 133 -41.60 -6.46 0.01
N GLN A 134 -42.47 -6.17 -0.95
CA GLN A 134 -43.93 -6.21 -0.76
C GLN A 134 -44.40 -7.61 -0.34
N GLY A 135 -43.91 -8.67 -0.99
CA GLY A 135 -44.28 -10.06 -0.68
C GLY A 135 -43.91 -10.51 0.73
N GLU A 136 -42.76 -10.09 1.26
CA GLU A 136 -42.30 -10.44 2.62
C GLU A 136 -42.94 -9.56 3.69
N TRP A 137 -43.14 -8.26 3.45
CA TRP A 137 -43.93 -7.43 4.35
C TRP A 137 -45.39 -7.91 4.42
N SER A 138 -45.93 -8.47 3.33
CA SER A 138 -47.26 -9.11 3.29
C SER A 138 -47.35 -10.45 4.04
N GLN A 139 -46.25 -10.98 4.57
CA GLN A 139 -46.26 -12.09 5.54
C GLN A 139 -46.36 -11.60 7.00
N ILE A 140 -46.11 -10.31 7.24
CA ILE A 140 -46.08 -9.68 8.58
C ILE A 140 -47.32 -8.81 8.82
N TYR A 141 -47.82 -8.15 7.77
CA TYR A 141 -49.00 -7.28 7.77
C TYR A 141 -49.90 -7.61 6.56
N ASP A 142 -51.17 -7.16 6.58
CA ASP A 142 -52.07 -7.31 5.44
C ASP A 142 -51.50 -6.66 4.17
N ALA A 143 -51.54 -7.39 3.04
CA ALA A 143 -51.03 -6.92 1.75
C ALA A 143 -51.67 -5.60 1.30
N ALA A 144 -52.99 -5.43 1.54
CA ALA A 144 -53.69 -4.19 1.19
C ALA A 144 -53.30 -3.00 2.10
N TYR A 145 -52.82 -3.27 3.32
CA TYR A 145 -52.19 -2.26 4.17
C TYR A 145 -50.79 -1.92 3.66
N VAL A 146 -49.91 -2.93 3.50
CA VAL A 146 -48.52 -2.81 3.03
C VAL A 146 -48.41 -2.00 1.74
N GLU A 147 -49.28 -2.28 0.76
CA GLU A 147 -49.28 -1.57 -0.51
C GLU A 147 -49.61 -0.09 -0.34
N ARG A 148 -50.65 0.23 0.43
CA ARG A 148 -51.16 1.59 0.61
C ARG A 148 -50.29 2.46 1.51
N THR A 149 -49.74 1.89 2.59
CA THR A 149 -49.01 2.66 3.61
C THR A 149 -47.51 2.76 3.36
N TRP A 150 -46.90 1.80 2.67
CA TRP A 150 -45.45 1.77 2.46
C TRP A 150 -45.05 1.76 0.99
N ILE A 151 -45.58 0.85 0.16
CA ILE A 151 -45.15 0.74 -1.24
C ILE A 151 -45.53 1.99 -2.05
N VAL A 152 -46.77 2.48 -1.95
CA VAL A 152 -47.21 3.68 -2.67
C VAL A 152 -46.43 4.95 -2.26
N PRO A 153 -46.21 5.28 -0.97
CA PRO A 153 -45.36 6.41 -0.59
C PRO A 153 -43.89 6.29 -1.02
N LEU A 154 -43.28 5.10 -0.97
CA LEU A 154 -41.91 4.89 -1.47
C LEU A 154 -41.80 5.09 -2.97
N LEU A 155 -42.80 4.62 -3.74
CA LEU A 155 -42.85 4.83 -5.19
C LEU A 155 -43.13 6.31 -5.55
N ARG A 156 -43.90 7.03 -4.72
CA ARG A 156 -44.14 8.48 -4.87
C ARG A 156 -42.84 9.29 -4.79
N TRP A 157 -41.95 8.96 -3.84
CA TRP A 157 -40.67 9.65 -3.62
C TRP A 157 -39.52 9.18 -4.53
N ARG A 158 -39.75 8.18 -5.37
CA ARG A 158 -38.71 7.61 -6.23
C ARG A 158 -38.06 8.63 -7.19
N PRO A 159 -38.77 9.53 -7.91
CA PRO A 159 -38.10 10.45 -8.84
C PRO A 159 -37.21 11.47 -8.13
N GLU A 160 -37.60 11.95 -6.94
CA GLU A 160 -36.78 12.83 -6.11
C GLU A 160 -35.51 12.11 -5.61
N ILE A 161 -35.66 10.84 -5.19
CA ILE A 161 -34.53 10.02 -4.76
C ILE A 161 -33.63 9.64 -5.96
N GLU A 162 -34.15 9.48 -7.17
CA GLU A 162 -33.34 9.28 -8.37
C GLU A 162 -32.50 10.54 -8.72
N ILE A 163 -33.04 11.75 -8.53
CA ILE A 163 -32.25 12.99 -8.62
C ILE A 163 -31.13 13.00 -7.57
N LEU A 164 -31.43 12.62 -6.32
CA LEU A 164 -30.44 12.51 -5.24
C LEU A 164 -29.36 11.47 -5.57
N MET A 165 -29.74 10.31 -6.09
CA MET A 165 -28.79 9.26 -6.51
C MET A 165 -27.90 9.73 -7.67
N ALA A 166 -28.45 10.44 -8.66
CA ALA A 166 -27.67 11.03 -9.74
C ALA A 166 -26.66 12.08 -9.22
N GLN A 167 -27.04 12.87 -8.21
CA GLN A 167 -26.09 13.77 -7.52
C GLN A 167 -24.98 12.98 -6.83
N LEU A 168 -25.29 11.93 -6.05
CA LEU A 168 -24.29 11.06 -5.40
C LEU A 168 -23.36 10.40 -6.44
N ALA A 169 -23.90 9.90 -7.56
CA ALA A 169 -23.15 9.31 -8.66
C ALA A 169 -22.16 10.32 -9.29
N SER A 170 -22.62 11.56 -9.52
CA SER A 170 -21.77 12.64 -10.02
C SER A 170 -20.65 13.03 -9.05
N ARG A 171 -20.88 12.92 -7.73
CA ARG A 171 -19.85 13.12 -6.70
C ARG A 171 -18.88 11.94 -6.64
N MET A 172 -19.35 10.71 -6.82
CA MET A 172 -18.51 9.51 -6.87
C MET A 172 -17.52 9.53 -8.06
N SER A 173 -17.98 9.89 -9.26
CA SER A 173 -17.11 9.96 -10.45
C SER A 173 -16.09 11.11 -10.37
N ARG A 174 -16.49 12.27 -9.84
CA ARG A 174 -15.58 13.41 -9.59
C ARG A 174 -14.51 13.10 -8.54
N GLY A 175 -14.73 12.12 -7.66
CA GLY A 175 -13.84 11.78 -6.54
C GLY A 175 -12.41 11.33 -6.91
N SER A 176 -12.13 10.97 -8.17
CA SER A 176 -10.77 10.68 -8.63
C SER A 176 -10.06 11.89 -9.26
N GLN A 177 -10.78 12.98 -9.56
CA GLN A 177 -10.22 14.20 -10.14
C GLN A 177 -10.16 15.31 -9.10
N PHE A 178 -9.08 15.31 -8.31
CA PHE A 178 -8.57 16.58 -7.80
C PHE A 178 -8.29 17.50 -9.00
N LYS A 179 -9.19 18.45 -9.25
CA LYS A 179 -8.88 19.62 -10.08
C LYS A 179 -7.79 20.40 -9.34
N LYS A 180 -6.52 20.02 -9.57
CA LYS A 180 -5.36 20.88 -9.31
C LYS A 180 -5.76 22.25 -9.83
N ALA A 181 -5.68 23.29 -9.00
CA ALA A 181 -5.81 24.64 -9.52
C ALA A 181 -4.75 24.78 -10.61
N THR A 182 -5.19 24.98 -11.85
CA THR A 182 -4.31 25.21 -12.98
C THR A 182 -3.59 26.51 -12.70
N LYS A 183 -2.39 26.43 -12.11
CA LYS A 183 -1.52 27.59 -11.91
C LYS A 183 -1.52 28.36 -13.22
N LYS A 184 -1.91 29.65 -13.20
CA LYS A 184 -1.73 30.51 -14.37
C LYS A 184 -0.29 30.34 -14.80
N ASN A 185 -0.06 29.96 -16.05
CA ASN A 185 1.30 29.98 -16.57
C ASN A 185 1.78 31.43 -16.46
N THR A 186 3.02 31.62 -16.01
CA THR A 186 3.63 32.95 -16.08
C THR A 186 3.89 33.24 -17.55
N GLU A 187 3.02 34.02 -18.17
CA GLU A 187 3.26 34.55 -19.50
C GLU A 187 4.48 35.49 -19.41
N PRO A 188 5.49 35.34 -20.29
CA PRO A 188 6.65 36.20 -20.28
C PRO A 188 6.24 37.58 -20.79
N GLN A 189 5.99 38.51 -19.88
CA GLN A 189 5.72 39.90 -20.26
C GLN A 189 6.95 40.47 -20.96
N GLU A 190 6.81 40.76 -22.26
CA GLU A 190 7.90 41.30 -23.07
C GLU A 190 8.37 42.63 -22.48
N PHE A 191 9.69 42.80 -22.41
CA PHE A 191 10.28 44.00 -21.84
C PHE A 191 9.99 45.19 -22.75
N SER A 192 9.44 46.27 -22.18
CA SER A 192 9.15 47.50 -22.91
C SER A 192 10.43 48.06 -23.54
N LEU A 193 10.59 47.85 -24.85
CA LEU A 193 11.70 48.37 -25.65
C LEU A 193 11.65 49.90 -25.69
N THR A 194 12.21 50.53 -24.67
CA THR A 194 12.45 51.96 -24.61
C THR A 194 13.40 52.35 -25.73
N LYS A 195 12.84 52.88 -26.82
CA LYS A 195 13.62 53.50 -27.91
C LYS A 195 14.48 54.60 -27.29
N THR A 196 15.77 54.33 -27.15
CA THR A 196 16.71 55.25 -26.51
C THR A 196 16.80 56.54 -27.31
N LYS A 197 16.52 57.67 -26.66
CA LYS A 197 16.70 58.99 -27.25
C LYS A 197 18.18 59.16 -27.60
N ALA A 198 18.48 59.53 -28.85
CA ALA A 198 19.86 59.58 -29.34
C ALA A 198 20.71 60.52 -28.47
N ARG A 199 21.86 60.03 -28.02
CA ARG A 199 22.80 60.79 -27.17
C ARG A 199 23.66 61.67 -28.08
N PRO A 200 23.70 63.01 -27.91
CA PRO A 200 24.68 63.83 -28.60
C PRO A 200 26.10 63.45 -28.13
N LEU A 201 27.09 63.67 -28.99
CA LEU A 201 28.49 63.46 -28.63
C LEU A 201 28.93 64.49 -27.59
N PRO A 202 29.63 64.09 -26.51
CA PRO A 202 30.23 65.04 -25.58
C PRO A 202 31.44 65.74 -26.21
N ALA A 203 31.69 66.98 -25.80
CA ALA A 203 32.98 67.63 -26.04
C ALA A 203 34.08 66.96 -25.18
N PRO A 204 35.35 66.97 -25.61
CA PRO A 204 36.43 66.34 -24.85
C PRO A 204 36.74 67.13 -23.56
N GLU A 205 36.70 66.46 -22.42
CA GLU A 205 37.19 66.99 -21.15
C GLU A 205 38.73 66.90 -21.08
N PRO A 206 39.42 67.91 -20.51
CA PRO A 206 40.87 67.84 -20.30
C PRO A 206 41.22 66.84 -19.20
N ILE A 207 42.28 66.07 -19.41
CA ILE A 207 42.71 64.99 -18.50
C ILE A 207 43.22 65.59 -17.17
N PRO A 208 42.64 65.24 -16.00
CA PRO A 208 43.22 65.61 -14.71
C PRO A 208 44.52 64.83 -14.45
N LEU A 209 45.55 65.52 -13.95
CA LEU A 209 46.76 64.87 -13.45
C LEU A 209 46.41 64.01 -12.23
N GLN A 210 46.80 62.73 -12.25
CA GLN A 210 46.53 61.82 -11.13
C GLN A 210 47.46 62.11 -9.95
N GLU A 211 46.87 62.29 -8.76
CA GLU A 211 47.62 62.25 -7.51
C GLU A 211 48.18 60.84 -7.25
N LYS A 212 49.28 60.76 -6.50
CA LYS A 212 49.92 59.48 -6.18
C LYS A 212 49.00 58.65 -5.28
N HIS A 213 48.80 57.40 -5.68
CA HIS A 213 47.91 56.43 -5.04
C HIS A 213 48.29 56.22 -3.56
N GLN A 214 47.30 56.36 -2.68
CA GLN A 214 47.42 56.04 -1.26
C GLN A 214 47.67 54.54 -1.06
N LEU A 215 48.39 54.18 0.00
CA LEU A 215 48.65 52.78 0.35
C LEU A 215 47.33 52.03 0.58
N VAL A 216 47.26 50.81 0.04
CA VAL A 216 46.07 49.95 0.12
C VAL A 216 45.62 49.77 1.58
N PRO A 217 44.39 50.14 1.95
CA PRO A 217 43.93 50.05 3.33
C PRO A 217 44.06 48.65 3.92
N THR A 218 44.38 48.56 5.22
CA THR A 218 44.58 47.29 5.94
C THR A 218 43.30 46.44 6.04
N SER A 219 42.14 46.99 5.69
CA SER A 219 40.90 46.25 5.48
C SER A 219 40.99 45.24 4.34
N THR A 220 41.82 45.45 3.33
CA THR A 220 41.97 44.53 2.17
C THR A 220 42.52 43.15 2.57
N TYR A 221 43.29 43.09 3.66
CA TYR A 221 43.79 41.84 4.26
C TYR A 221 42.86 41.26 5.33
N ARG A 222 41.77 41.95 5.70
CA ARG A 222 40.72 41.41 6.57
C ARG A 222 39.68 40.67 5.73
N VAL A 223 39.34 39.46 6.16
CA VAL A 223 38.29 38.66 5.51
C VAL A 223 36.98 39.45 5.48
N PRO A 224 36.35 39.67 4.31
CA PRO A 224 35.14 40.49 4.23
C PRO A 224 34.00 39.95 5.09
N LYS A 225 33.22 40.85 5.71
CA LYS A 225 32.10 40.48 6.59
C LYS A 225 31.07 39.62 5.86
N GLU A 226 30.89 39.77 4.54
CA GLU A 226 29.98 38.91 3.78
C GLU A 226 30.40 37.43 3.83
N LYS A 227 31.69 37.09 3.96
CA LYS A 227 32.12 35.68 4.08
C LYS A 227 31.69 35.08 5.41
N GLN A 228 31.83 35.82 6.52
CA GLN A 228 31.36 35.42 7.84
C GLN A 228 29.83 35.29 7.84
N VAL A 229 29.10 36.27 7.28
CA VAL A 229 27.64 36.19 7.11
C VAL A 229 27.22 35.01 6.23
N MET A 230 27.95 34.70 5.16
CA MET A 230 27.69 33.53 4.31
C MET A 230 27.98 32.20 5.01
N GLU A 231 28.92 32.15 5.95
CA GLU A 231 29.16 30.98 6.80
C GLU A 231 28.08 30.82 7.86
N GLU A 232 27.66 31.90 8.52
CA GLU A 232 26.48 31.94 9.39
C GLU A 232 25.19 31.52 8.65
N VAL A 233 24.99 31.98 7.42
CA VAL A 233 23.85 31.58 6.57
C VAL A 233 23.95 30.12 6.16
N LYS A 234 25.15 29.59 5.83
CA LYS A 234 25.34 28.15 5.61
C LYS A 234 25.03 27.34 6.86
N GLN A 235 25.46 27.78 8.04
CA GLN A 235 25.18 27.11 9.32
C GLN A 235 23.69 27.14 9.66
N ARG A 236 23.03 28.31 9.56
CA ARG A 236 21.57 28.42 9.77
C ARG A 236 20.77 27.63 8.73
N ASN A 237 21.20 27.57 7.47
CA ASN A 237 20.56 26.75 6.44
C ASN A 237 20.78 25.25 6.68
N ARG A 238 21.94 24.85 7.20
CA ARG A 238 22.21 23.48 7.64
C ARG A 238 21.32 23.09 8.83
N GLN A 239 21.26 23.92 9.87
CA GLN A 239 20.37 23.71 11.02
C GLN A 239 18.89 23.63 10.58
N LYS A 240 18.45 24.49 9.67
CA LYS A 240 17.11 24.42 9.07
C LYS A 240 16.90 23.15 8.25
N ALA A 241 17.90 22.67 7.51
CA ALA A 241 17.81 21.40 6.78
C ALA A 241 17.76 20.18 7.71
N GLU A 242 18.52 20.20 8.81
CA GLU A 242 18.51 19.18 9.86
C GLU A 242 17.16 19.20 10.65
N GLN A 243 16.61 20.39 10.92
CA GLN A 243 15.26 20.57 11.47
C GLN A 243 14.17 20.08 10.51
N VAL A 244 14.20 20.47 9.23
CA VAL A 244 13.23 20.00 8.21
C VAL A 244 13.35 18.49 7.98
N LEU A 245 14.55 17.90 8.11
CA LEU A 245 14.74 16.44 8.07
C LEU A 245 14.14 15.78 9.31
N TYR A 246 14.30 16.37 10.50
CA TYR A 246 13.70 15.87 11.73
C TYR A 246 12.16 16.00 11.72
N GLU A 247 11.63 17.12 11.23
CA GLU A 247 10.20 17.32 10.98
C GLU A 247 9.67 16.35 9.94
N ALA A 248 10.36 16.15 8.81
CA ALA A 248 9.96 15.20 7.78
C ALA A 248 9.98 13.74 8.28
N ASN A 249 10.90 13.38 9.18
CA ASN A 249 10.97 12.06 9.80
C ASN A 249 9.91 11.86 10.91
N THR A 250 9.62 12.88 11.72
CA THR A 250 8.59 12.81 12.77
C THR A 250 7.17 12.91 12.21
N GLN A 251 6.97 13.69 11.15
CA GLN A 251 5.74 13.75 10.36
C GLN A 251 5.65 12.63 9.30
N GLN A 252 6.66 11.76 9.19
CA GLN A 252 6.67 10.66 8.23
C GLN A 252 5.48 9.73 8.49
N PHE A 253 4.56 9.64 7.52
CA PHE A 253 3.42 8.73 7.64
C PHE A 253 3.92 7.29 7.88
N LYS A 254 3.34 6.60 8.86
CA LYS A 254 3.76 5.25 9.30
C LYS A 254 3.73 4.17 8.19
N CYS A 255 3.17 4.46 7.02
CA CYS A 255 3.22 3.63 5.82
C CYS A 255 4.52 3.74 5.00
N ALA A 256 5.31 4.81 5.18
CA ALA A 256 6.61 5.00 4.53
C ALA A 256 7.80 4.52 5.39
N ASN A 257 7.56 4.14 6.65
CA ASN A 257 8.58 3.61 7.54
C ASN A 257 8.80 2.11 7.24
N PRO A 258 10.01 1.67 6.82
CA PRO A 258 10.23 0.30 6.34
C PRO A 258 10.08 -0.74 7.45
N GLN A 259 10.22 -0.36 8.72
CA GLN A 259 10.00 -1.25 9.84
C GLN A 259 8.49 -1.39 10.14
N LYS A 260 7.91 -2.50 9.68
CA LYS A 260 6.58 -2.97 10.11
C LYS A 260 6.48 -2.94 11.64
N SER A 261 5.39 -2.39 12.19
CA SER A 261 5.13 -2.41 13.64
C SER A 261 5.11 -3.85 14.18
N GLU A 262 5.39 -4.06 15.47
CA GLU A 262 5.32 -5.42 16.04
C GLU A 262 3.95 -6.07 15.87
N ARG A 263 2.86 -5.34 16.07
CA ARG A 263 1.50 -5.86 15.83
C ARG A 263 1.34 -6.29 14.37
N THR A 264 1.88 -5.52 13.42
CA THR A 264 1.88 -5.89 11.99
C THR A 264 2.76 -7.11 11.71
N LYS A 265 3.95 -7.22 12.34
CA LYS A 265 4.84 -8.39 12.22
C LYS A 265 4.18 -9.66 12.76
N ARG A 266 3.53 -9.57 13.93
CA ARG A 266 2.77 -10.66 14.57
C ARG A 266 1.55 -11.06 13.73
N ILE A 267 0.79 -10.11 13.17
CA ILE A 267 -0.32 -10.38 12.25
C ILE A 267 0.20 -11.01 10.95
N MET A 268 1.30 -10.53 10.37
CA MET A 268 1.89 -11.13 9.16
C MET A 268 2.38 -12.56 9.41
N SER A 269 3.06 -12.84 10.53
CA SER A 269 3.47 -14.21 10.86
C SER A 269 2.29 -15.11 11.24
N GLN A 270 1.19 -14.56 11.78
CA GLN A 270 -0.05 -15.30 12.01
C GLN A 270 -0.79 -15.60 10.70
N ILE A 271 -0.83 -14.66 9.75
CA ILE A 271 -1.39 -14.88 8.39
C ILE A 271 -0.59 -15.95 7.67
N VAL A 272 0.76 -15.86 7.66
CA VAL A 272 1.64 -16.88 7.09
C VAL A 272 1.38 -18.23 7.76
N ARG A 273 1.37 -18.32 9.10
CA ARG A 273 1.04 -19.57 9.80
C ARG A 273 -0.35 -20.12 9.48
N SER A 274 -1.35 -19.27 9.26
CA SER A 274 -2.70 -19.72 8.86
C SER A 274 -2.75 -20.22 7.41
N HIS A 275 -1.98 -19.59 6.51
CA HIS A 275 -1.84 -20.02 5.12
C HIS A 275 -1.04 -21.33 5.05
N ASP A 276 0.07 -21.44 5.78
CA ASP A 276 0.87 -22.66 5.94
C ASP A 276 0.11 -23.79 6.66
N ALA A 277 -0.96 -23.47 7.39
CA ALA A 277 -1.88 -24.47 7.96
C ALA A 277 -2.96 -24.88 6.94
N GLN A 278 -3.51 -23.95 6.19
CA GLN A 278 -4.46 -24.22 5.10
C GLN A 278 -3.82 -25.04 3.96
N LEU A 279 -2.53 -24.81 3.66
CA LEU A 279 -1.76 -25.58 2.68
C LEU A 279 -1.38 -27.00 3.15
N LYS A 280 -1.62 -27.37 4.41
CA LYS A 280 -1.35 -28.73 4.92
C LYS A 280 -2.57 -29.63 4.72
N PHE A 281 -2.96 -29.82 3.46
CA PHE A 281 -4.09 -30.68 3.09
C PHE A 281 -3.94 -32.12 3.61
N ASP A 282 -2.71 -32.65 3.68
CA ASP A 282 -2.40 -33.97 4.25
C ASP A 282 -2.26 -34.01 5.79
N SER A 283 -2.52 -32.90 6.50
CA SER A 283 -2.45 -32.90 7.96
C SER A 283 -3.72 -33.49 8.58
N LEU A 284 -3.60 -34.77 8.99
CA LEU A 284 -4.55 -35.41 9.89
C LEU A 284 -4.83 -34.48 11.08
N HIS A 285 -6.08 -34.02 11.19
CA HIS A 285 -6.54 -33.18 12.30
C HIS A 285 -6.73 -34.03 13.57
N THR A 286 -5.63 -34.59 14.08
CA THR A 286 -5.56 -35.05 15.46
C THR A 286 -5.71 -33.82 16.35
N SER A 287 -6.80 -33.73 17.11
CA SER A 287 -6.91 -32.76 18.21
C SER A 287 -5.74 -32.99 19.17
N GLY A 288 -4.78 -32.07 19.18
CA GLY A 288 -3.55 -32.23 19.95
C GLY A 288 -3.87 -32.45 21.42
N ILE A 289 -3.33 -33.53 21.99
CA ILE A 289 -3.52 -33.86 23.41
C ILE A 289 -3.04 -32.66 24.25
N PRO A 290 -3.84 -32.19 25.24
CA PRO A 290 -3.44 -31.07 26.08
C PRO A 290 -2.06 -31.29 26.71
N ALA A 291 -1.17 -30.30 26.56
CA ALA A 291 0.25 -30.38 26.93
C ALA A 291 0.52 -30.54 28.44
N THR A 292 -0.53 -30.62 29.27
CA THR A 292 -0.48 -30.97 30.69
C THR A 292 -0.23 -32.46 30.95
N HIS A 293 -0.51 -33.34 29.97
CA HIS A 293 -0.23 -34.76 30.08
C HIS A 293 1.14 -35.10 29.50
N LYS A 294 2.15 -35.18 30.39
CA LYS A 294 3.33 -36.03 30.15
C LYS A 294 2.86 -37.46 29.84
N PRO A 295 3.60 -38.25 29.03
CA PRO A 295 3.31 -39.66 28.78
C PRO A 295 3.65 -40.50 30.02
N ASN A 296 2.85 -40.33 31.09
CA ASN A 296 2.85 -41.23 32.21
C ASN A 296 2.25 -42.55 31.73
N ASN A 297 3.07 -43.60 31.63
CA ASN A 297 2.63 -44.98 31.36
C ASN A 297 1.93 -45.60 32.59
N LEU A 298 1.00 -44.85 33.18
CA LEU A 298 0.00 -45.37 34.10
C LEU A 298 -1.11 -45.98 33.24
N PRO A 299 -1.52 -47.24 33.49
CA PRO A 299 -2.62 -47.84 32.74
C PRO A 299 -3.89 -47.03 33.02
N ILE A 300 -4.35 -46.27 32.01
CA ILE A 300 -5.59 -45.51 32.07
C ILE A 300 -6.72 -46.54 32.24
N ARG A 301 -7.27 -46.63 33.46
CA ARG A 301 -8.35 -47.57 33.79
C ARG A 301 -9.59 -47.24 32.97
N LEU A 302 -9.72 -47.90 31.82
CA LEU A 302 -10.84 -47.72 30.91
C LEU A 302 -12.15 -48.01 31.65
N ASN A 303 -13.18 -47.20 31.38
CA ASN A 303 -14.51 -47.49 31.89
C ASN A 303 -15.01 -48.82 31.30
N THR A 304 -15.75 -49.61 32.07
CA THR A 304 -16.31 -50.89 31.60
C THR A 304 -17.10 -50.75 30.30
N THR A 305 -17.82 -49.62 30.13
CA THR A 305 -18.54 -49.31 28.88
C THR A 305 -17.65 -48.93 27.71
N ALA A 306 -16.41 -48.46 27.95
CA ALA A 306 -15.44 -48.19 26.90
C ALA A 306 -14.76 -49.49 26.44
N ILE A 307 -14.36 -50.34 27.39
CA ILE A 307 -13.79 -51.68 27.11
C ILE A 307 -14.73 -52.47 26.21
N LEU A 308 -16.01 -52.59 26.59
CA LEU A 308 -16.99 -53.36 25.82
C LEU A 308 -17.28 -52.78 24.43
N ARG A 309 -17.20 -51.46 24.25
CA ARG A 309 -17.41 -50.80 22.94
C ARG A 309 -16.21 -50.97 22.01
N GLU A 310 -14.99 -50.86 22.55
CA GLU A 310 -13.76 -51.03 21.78
C GLU A 310 -13.54 -52.51 21.42
N GLY A 311 -13.78 -53.42 22.36
CA GLY A 311 -13.77 -54.86 22.13
C GLY A 311 -14.80 -55.29 21.07
N ALA A 312 -16.07 -54.86 21.18
CA ALA A 312 -17.09 -55.17 20.17
C ALA A 312 -16.75 -54.64 18.75
N LEU A 313 -16.06 -53.50 18.66
CA LEU A 313 -15.57 -52.98 17.37
C LEU A 313 -14.48 -53.89 16.80
N TYR A 314 -13.51 -54.31 17.61
CA TYR A 314 -12.44 -55.21 17.15
C TYR A 314 -12.94 -56.62 16.83
N ASN A 315 -13.84 -57.19 17.64
CA ASN A 315 -14.46 -58.50 17.37
C ASN A 315 -15.17 -58.49 16.00
N ARG A 316 -15.89 -57.40 15.67
CA ARG A 316 -16.49 -57.20 14.35
C ARG A 316 -15.45 -57.11 13.23
N GLN A 317 -14.31 -56.46 13.44
CA GLN A 317 -13.23 -56.43 12.44
C GLN A 317 -12.60 -57.83 12.23
N VAL A 318 -12.51 -58.63 13.29
CA VAL A 318 -12.09 -60.04 13.20
C VAL A 318 -13.12 -60.87 12.43
N GLU A 319 -14.43 -60.70 12.68
CA GLU A 319 -15.49 -61.33 11.85
C GLU A 319 -15.41 -60.91 10.37
N GLU A 320 -15.14 -59.64 10.08
CA GLU A 320 -15.05 -59.13 8.71
C GLU A 320 -13.82 -59.69 7.95
N GLU A 321 -12.65 -59.82 8.59
CA GLU A 321 -11.49 -60.49 7.99
C GLU A 321 -11.62 -62.03 7.98
N LEU A 322 -12.30 -62.66 8.96
CA LEU A 322 -12.60 -64.10 8.93
C LEU A 322 -13.48 -64.45 7.72
N ARG A 323 -14.56 -63.69 7.48
CA ARG A 323 -15.41 -63.85 6.29
C ARG A 323 -14.65 -63.65 4.98
N ARG A 324 -13.66 -62.76 4.96
CA ARG A 324 -12.75 -62.62 3.81
C ARG A 324 -11.89 -63.88 3.64
N MET A 325 -11.30 -64.42 4.71
CA MET A 325 -10.53 -65.67 4.63
C MET A 325 -11.40 -66.87 4.19
N GLU A 326 -12.65 -66.94 4.64
CA GLU A 326 -13.64 -67.94 4.20
C GLU A 326 -13.88 -67.82 2.67
N GLN A 327 -14.16 -66.62 2.17
CA GLN A 327 -14.35 -66.37 0.72
C GLN A 327 -13.12 -66.74 -0.13
N LEU A 328 -11.90 -66.55 0.41
CA LEU A 328 -10.67 -66.97 -0.27
C LEU A 328 -10.53 -68.50 -0.31
N VAL A 329 -10.98 -69.22 0.73
CA VAL A 329 -11.06 -70.70 0.74
C VAL A 329 -12.15 -71.21 -0.20
N GLU A 330 -13.25 -70.48 -0.38
CA GLU A 330 -14.27 -70.74 -1.39
C GLU A 330 -13.79 -70.47 -2.84
N GLY A 331 -12.59 -69.90 -3.02
CA GLY A 331 -11.95 -69.70 -4.33
C GLY A 331 -12.04 -68.27 -4.88
N ALA A 332 -12.42 -67.27 -4.07
CA ALA A 332 -12.30 -65.87 -4.47
C ALA A 332 -10.83 -65.48 -4.70
N GLY A 333 -10.55 -64.73 -5.76
CA GLY A 333 -9.18 -64.30 -6.09
C GLY A 333 -8.72 -63.09 -5.27
N GLU A 334 -7.56 -63.19 -4.62
CA GLU A 334 -6.94 -62.06 -3.92
C GLU A 334 -6.56 -60.92 -4.90
N PRO A 335 -7.08 -59.68 -4.75
CA PRO A 335 -6.68 -58.54 -5.58
C PRO A 335 -5.28 -58.00 -5.23
N SER A 336 -4.53 -58.67 -4.34
CA SER A 336 -3.26 -58.19 -3.78
C SER A 336 -2.22 -57.84 -4.85
N SER A 337 -2.04 -58.69 -5.87
CA SER A 337 -1.10 -58.47 -6.97
C SER A 337 -1.49 -57.28 -7.85
N PHE A 338 -2.78 -57.12 -8.16
CA PHE A 338 -3.30 -55.96 -8.88
C PHE A 338 -3.15 -54.66 -8.07
N LEU A 339 -3.33 -54.72 -6.74
CA LEU A 339 -3.14 -53.58 -5.84
C LEU A 339 -1.66 -53.23 -5.64
N GLN A 340 -0.74 -54.19 -5.73
CA GLN A 340 0.71 -53.95 -5.78
C GLN A 340 1.09 -53.25 -7.08
N TRP A 341 0.75 -53.82 -8.23
CA TRP A 341 0.97 -53.19 -9.54
C TRP A 341 0.37 -51.78 -9.63
N GLN A 342 -0.86 -51.59 -9.12
CA GLN A 342 -1.51 -50.27 -9.10
C GLN A 342 -0.78 -49.26 -8.19
N LYS A 343 -0.08 -49.69 -7.14
CA LYS A 343 0.79 -48.81 -6.35
C LYS A 343 2.06 -48.46 -7.12
N GLU A 344 2.72 -49.46 -7.70
CA GLU A 344 3.97 -49.30 -8.47
C GLU A 344 3.79 -48.33 -9.64
N MET A 345 2.73 -48.51 -10.44
CA MET A 345 2.40 -47.59 -11.55
C MET A 345 2.19 -46.16 -11.04
N ARG A 346 1.39 -45.96 -9.98
CA ARG A 346 1.15 -44.63 -9.38
C ARG A 346 2.41 -43.98 -8.81
N GLU A 347 3.36 -44.78 -8.31
CA GLU A 347 4.63 -44.27 -7.78
C GLU A 347 5.63 -43.98 -8.90
N GLY A 348 5.54 -44.65 -10.05
CA GLY A 348 6.20 -44.26 -11.30
C GLY A 348 5.63 -42.96 -11.89
N ASP A 349 4.31 -42.88 -12.06
CA ASP A 349 3.60 -41.68 -12.54
C ASP A 349 4.00 -40.44 -11.71
N LEU A 350 4.00 -40.57 -10.38
CA LEU A 350 4.37 -39.50 -9.45
C LEU A 350 5.85 -39.08 -9.59
N GLN A 351 6.77 -40.02 -9.82
CA GLN A 351 8.17 -39.70 -10.09
C GLN A 351 8.32 -38.93 -11.40
N GLU A 352 7.61 -39.33 -12.46
CA GLU A 352 7.62 -38.62 -13.74
C GLU A 352 7.03 -37.21 -13.62
N GLU A 353 5.92 -37.02 -12.90
CA GLU A 353 5.35 -35.69 -12.64
C GLU A 353 6.32 -34.78 -11.91
N LEU A 354 6.95 -35.27 -10.83
CA LEU A 354 7.94 -34.52 -10.05
C LEU A 354 9.14 -34.12 -10.91
N ALA A 355 9.67 -35.04 -11.72
CA ALA A 355 10.76 -34.77 -12.64
C ALA A 355 10.36 -33.76 -13.73
N GLN A 356 9.14 -33.85 -14.27
CA GLN A 356 8.62 -32.84 -15.21
C GLN A 356 8.51 -31.46 -14.55
N VAL A 357 8.06 -31.36 -13.30
CA VAL A 357 7.96 -30.08 -12.57
C VAL A 357 9.34 -29.45 -12.35
N GLU A 358 10.35 -30.22 -11.92
CA GLU A 358 11.71 -29.69 -11.73
C GLU A 358 12.37 -29.32 -13.07
N ARG A 359 12.19 -30.10 -14.15
CA ARG A 359 12.65 -29.74 -15.50
C ARG A 359 12.05 -28.39 -15.94
N ARG A 360 10.72 -28.21 -15.86
CA ARG A 360 10.03 -26.94 -16.18
C ARG A 360 10.54 -25.76 -15.34
N ARG A 361 10.86 -25.98 -14.05
CA ARG A 361 11.45 -24.98 -13.14
C ARG A 361 12.86 -24.58 -13.56
N LEU A 362 13.68 -25.53 -14.01
CA LEU A 362 15.04 -25.28 -14.50
C LEU A 362 15.01 -24.59 -15.87
N ASP A 363 14.17 -25.02 -16.80
CA ASP A 363 13.97 -24.37 -18.11
C ASP A 363 13.55 -22.90 -17.96
N GLY A 364 12.64 -22.60 -17.04
CA GLY A 364 12.25 -21.22 -16.72
C GLY A 364 13.41 -20.35 -16.20
N ARG A 365 14.34 -20.95 -15.44
CA ARG A 365 15.56 -20.27 -14.97
C ARG A 365 16.61 -20.11 -16.08
N ILE A 366 16.81 -21.13 -16.93
CA ILE A 366 17.69 -21.07 -18.11
C ILE A 366 17.22 -19.96 -19.05
N SER A 367 15.92 -19.94 -19.37
CA SER A 367 15.29 -18.93 -20.23
C SER A 367 15.49 -17.50 -19.71
N TYR A 368 15.40 -17.29 -18.38
CA TYR A 368 15.68 -15.99 -17.76
C TYR A 368 17.15 -15.55 -17.94
N GLU A 369 18.11 -16.45 -17.75
CA GLU A 369 19.54 -16.15 -17.93
C GLU A 369 19.90 -15.96 -19.42
N GLU A 370 19.35 -16.79 -20.33
CA GLU A 370 19.50 -16.63 -21.78
C GLU A 370 18.88 -15.31 -22.28
N ALA A 371 17.73 -14.89 -21.75
CA ALA A 371 17.15 -13.58 -22.04
C ALA A 371 17.99 -12.41 -21.50
N ALA A 372 18.68 -12.59 -20.36
CA ALA A 372 19.62 -11.59 -19.85
C ALA A 372 20.87 -11.47 -20.74
N LEU A 373 21.39 -12.58 -21.26
CA LEU A 373 22.49 -12.62 -22.23
C LEU A 373 22.08 -12.06 -23.61
N ALA A 374 20.84 -12.28 -24.04
CA ALA A 374 20.31 -11.68 -25.26
C ALA A 374 20.26 -10.14 -25.16
N ARG A 375 19.87 -9.60 -24.00
CA ARG A 375 19.84 -8.15 -23.75
C ARG A 375 21.23 -7.51 -23.84
N THR A 376 22.28 -8.12 -23.27
CA THR A 376 23.65 -7.57 -23.40
C THR A 376 24.16 -7.62 -24.84
N ARG A 377 23.92 -8.72 -25.58
CA ARG A 377 24.23 -8.83 -27.01
C ARG A 377 23.55 -7.75 -27.86
N ILE A 378 22.27 -7.44 -27.58
CA ILE A 378 21.53 -6.35 -28.24
C ILE A 378 22.14 -4.99 -27.89
N MET A 379 22.50 -4.74 -26.62
CA MET A 379 23.14 -3.49 -26.20
C MET A 379 24.50 -3.28 -26.87
N GLU A 380 25.36 -4.29 -26.94
CA GLU A 380 26.65 -4.19 -27.65
C GLU A 380 26.46 -3.96 -29.17
N ARG A 381 25.45 -4.59 -29.81
CA ARG A 381 25.12 -4.34 -31.22
C ARG A 381 24.64 -2.89 -31.43
N ASN A 382 23.79 -2.38 -30.54
CA ASN A 382 23.29 -1.01 -30.60
C ASN A 382 24.39 0.03 -30.33
N GLN A 383 25.34 -0.26 -29.45
CA GLN A 383 26.53 0.59 -29.26
C GLN A 383 27.38 0.65 -30.55
N LYS A 384 27.65 -0.50 -31.19
CA LYS A 384 28.40 -0.55 -32.46
C LYS A 384 27.71 0.23 -33.58
N THR A 385 26.40 0.08 -33.77
CA THR A 385 25.67 0.85 -34.80
C THR A 385 25.57 2.34 -34.47
N ALA A 386 25.50 2.72 -33.19
CA ALA A 386 25.56 4.12 -32.78
C ALA A 386 26.94 4.77 -33.00
N LEU A 387 28.03 4.01 -32.88
CA LEU A 387 29.38 4.47 -33.22
C LEU A 387 29.54 4.69 -34.72
N LEU A 388 29.15 3.72 -35.55
CA LEU A 388 29.17 3.86 -37.01
C LEU A 388 28.38 5.10 -37.48
N LYS A 389 27.16 5.30 -36.95
CA LYS A 389 26.37 6.50 -37.27
C LYS A 389 27.00 7.82 -36.80
N LYS A 390 27.78 7.82 -35.71
CA LYS A 390 28.57 8.99 -35.28
C LYS A 390 29.72 9.28 -36.25
N GLU A 391 30.38 8.25 -36.76
CA GLU A 391 31.43 8.43 -37.79
C GLU A 391 30.85 8.92 -39.12
N GLU A 392 29.72 8.37 -39.56
CA GLU A 392 29.00 8.78 -40.77
C GLU A 392 28.57 10.25 -40.69
N THR A 393 27.97 10.65 -39.57
CA THR A 393 27.55 12.05 -39.33
C THR A 393 28.76 12.98 -39.17
N ALA A 394 29.86 12.55 -38.56
CA ALA A 394 31.11 13.33 -38.52
C ALA A 394 31.70 13.54 -39.93
N LYS A 395 31.77 12.49 -40.76
CA LYS A 395 32.21 12.55 -42.17
C LYS A 395 31.29 13.47 -43.00
N LEU A 396 29.98 13.47 -42.73
CA LEU A 396 29.02 14.37 -43.37
C LEU A 396 29.20 15.83 -42.92
N MET A 397 29.40 16.09 -41.62
CA MET A 397 29.67 17.44 -41.10
C MET A 397 30.98 18.01 -41.64
N GLN A 398 32.04 17.20 -41.76
CA GLN A 398 33.29 17.60 -42.41
C GLN A 398 33.06 18.02 -43.88
N ARG A 399 32.29 17.24 -44.64
CA ARG A 399 31.91 17.60 -46.03
C ARG A 399 31.12 18.91 -46.09
N TYR A 400 30.18 19.12 -45.17
CA TYR A 400 29.39 20.36 -45.10
C TYR A 400 30.24 21.57 -44.68
N ALA A 401 31.14 21.42 -43.71
CA ALA A 401 32.06 22.48 -43.30
C ALA A 401 33.00 22.88 -44.45
N ASN A 402 33.55 21.91 -45.18
CA ASN A 402 34.38 22.17 -46.36
C ASN A 402 33.59 22.91 -47.45
N LYS A 403 32.34 22.52 -47.72
CA LYS A 403 31.45 23.24 -48.65
C LYS A 403 31.17 24.68 -48.19
N ARG A 404 30.85 24.89 -46.91
CA ARG A 404 30.65 26.25 -46.36
C ARG A 404 31.90 27.12 -46.47
N LEU A 405 33.09 26.54 -46.34
CA LEU A 405 34.37 27.24 -46.55
C LEU A 405 34.61 27.57 -48.04
N GLN A 406 34.10 26.78 -48.98
CA GLN A 406 34.10 27.09 -50.42
C GLN A 406 33.08 28.19 -50.75
N GLU A 407 31.82 28.02 -50.32
CA GLU A 407 30.76 29.02 -50.46
C GLU A 407 31.15 30.37 -49.83
N GLU A 408 31.83 30.38 -48.67
CA GLU A 408 32.35 31.62 -48.07
C GLU A 408 33.43 32.29 -48.92
N LYS A 409 34.27 31.54 -49.65
CA LYS A 409 35.26 32.13 -50.56
C LYS A 409 34.56 32.73 -51.77
N GLU A 410 33.71 31.95 -52.44
CA GLU A 410 32.90 32.38 -53.58
C GLU A 410 32.06 33.64 -53.23
N MET A 411 31.45 33.68 -52.04
CA MET A 411 30.73 34.85 -51.55
C MET A 411 31.63 36.04 -51.18
N ARG A 412 32.85 35.82 -50.65
CA ARG A 412 33.82 36.91 -50.41
C ARG A 412 34.28 37.52 -51.73
N ASP A 413 34.53 36.69 -52.75
CA ASP A 413 34.96 37.12 -54.07
C ASP A 413 33.81 37.87 -54.79
N LEU A 414 32.58 37.36 -54.70
CA LEU A 414 31.38 38.06 -55.18
C LEU A 414 31.16 39.39 -54.43
N VAL A 415 31.36 39.43 -53.11
CA VAL A 415 31.26 40.66 -52.31
C VAL A 415 32.37 41.66 -52.66
N GLN A 416 33.57 41.22 -53.06
CA GLN A 416 34.60 42.12 -53.62
C GLN A 416 34.14 42.70 -54.96
N GLN A 417 33.67 41.87 -55.89
CA GLN A 417 33.14 42.32 -57.19
C GLN A 417 31.96 43.30 -57.01
N VAL A 418 31.04 43.02 -56.08
CA VAL A 418 29.92 43.92 -55.75
C VAL A 418 30.38 45.16 -54.99
N ALA A 419 31.44 45.09 -54.16
CA ALA A 419 32.03 46.26 -53.52
C ALA A 419 32.70 47.19 -54.54
N ASP A 420 33.36 46.64 -55.56
CA ASP A 420 33.95 47.40 -56.67
C ASP A 420 32.87 47.97 -57.61
N GLY A 421 31.85 47.16 -57.93
CA GLY A 421 30.61 47.62 -58.56
C GLY A 421 29.92 48.71 -57.74
N HIS A 422 30.01 48.69 -56.41
CA HIS A 422 29.52 49.74 -55.52
C HIS A 422 30.46 50.95 -55.41
N LYS A 423 31.78 50.83 -55.61
CA LYS A 423 32.67 51.99 -55.78
C LYS A 423 32.28 52.74 -57.06
N ASN A 424 32.10 52.01 -58.16
CA ASN A 424 31.65 52.54 -59.45
C ASN A 424 30.22 53.12 -59.36
N SER A 425 29.28 52.41 -58.72
CA SER A 425 27.91 52.88 -58.50
C SER A 425 27.84 54.05 -57.51
N LYS A 426 28.75 54.16 -56.53
CA LYS A 426 28.87 55.35 -55.67
C LYS A 426 29.40 56.54 -56.47
N ALA A 427 30.41 56.37 -57.32
CA ALA A 427 30.88 57.40 -58.23
C ALA A 427 29.78 57.88 -59.21
N ALA A 428 28.85 57.01 -59.59
CA ALA A 428 27.64 57.39 -60.33
C ALA A 428 26.53 58.00 -59.44
N LYS A 429 26.35 57.53 -58.20
CA LYS A 429 25.34 58.03 -57.25
C LYS A 429 25.70 59.39 -56.66
N VAL A 430 26.97 59.75 -56.51
CA VAL A 430 27.40 61.11 -56.15
C VAL A 430 26.89 62.10 -57.22
N LYS A 431 27.20 61.82 -58.50
CA LYS A 431 26.68 62.54 -59.67
C LYS A 431 25.14 62.58 -59.75
N LEU A 432 24.44 61.67 -59.07
CA LEU A 432 22.97 61.59 -59.04
C LEU A 432 22.35 62.20 -57.77
N GLN A 433 23.09 62.26 -56.65
CA GLN A 433 22.70 62.98 -55.44
C GLN A 433 22.89 64.48 -55.60
N GLU A 434 23.89 64.91 -56.38
CA GLU A 434 24.03 66.27 -56.92
C GLU A 434 22.81 66.72 -57.74
N PHE A 435 22.02 65.78 -58.28
CA PHE A 435 20.69 66.01 -58.85
C PHE A 435 19.54 65.84 -57.83
N LYS A 436 19.52 64.78 -57.00
CA LYS A 436 18.39 64.50 -56.09
C LYS A 436 18.32 65.38 -54.84
N GLN A 437 19.41 66.00 -54.40
CA GLN A 437 19.37 67.04 -53.36
C GLN A 437 18.65 68.33 -53.84
N ARG A 438 18.43 68.46 -55.15
CA ARG A 438 17.58 69.50 -55.75
C ARG A 438 16.08 69.20 -55.61
N ILE A 439 15.70 68.00 -55.14
CA ILE A 439 14.31 67.49 -55.12
C ILE A 439 13.82 67.19 -53.69
N VAL A 440 14.59 66.48 -52.85
CA VAL A 440 14.09 65.99 -51.54
C VAL A 440 13.69 67.11 -50.55
N LYS A 441 14.06 68.36 -50.81
CA LYS A 441 13.57 69.54 -50.08
C LYS A 441 12.06 69.78 -50.23
N GLU A 442 11.39 69.14 -51.19
CA GLU A 442 10.00 69.41 -51.59
C GLU A 442 8.94 68.57 -50.85
N VAL A 443 9.29 67.71 -49.86
CA VAL A 443 8.40 66.61 -49.41
C VAL A 443 8.23 66.38 -47.90
N SER A 444 9.20 66.70 -47.03
CA SER A 444 9.30 66.09 -45.67
C SER A 444 8.30 66.58 -44.59
N GLU A 445 7.18 67.17 -44.96
CA GLU A 445 6.36 68.06 -44.09
C GLU A 445 5.08 67.40 -43.51
N GLN A 446 4.92 66.07 -43.56
CA GLN A 446 3.58 65.48 -43.79
C GLN A 446 3.04 64.35 -42.86
N SER A 447 3.70 63.89 -41.78
CA SER A 447 3.15 62.76 -40.96
C SER A 447 3.79 62.53 -39.56
N GLY A 448 3.07 61.92 -38.59
CA GLY A 448 3.72 61.44 -37.35
C GLY A 448 2.95 60.72 -36.21
N GLU A 449 1.65 60.38 -36.30
CA GLU A 449 0.79 60.54 -35.09
C GLU A 449 0.23 59.30 -34.34
N LEU A 450 0.17 58.07 -34.89
CA LEU A 450 -0.99 57.19 -34.62
C LEU A 450 -0.96 56.02 -33.59
N LEU A 451 0.17 55.56 -33.02
CA LEU A 451 0.22 54.21 -32.37
C LEU A 451 0.54 54.19 -30.86
N ARG A 452 -0.35 53.66 -29.99
CA ARG A 452 -0.02 53.43 -28.54
C ARG A 452 -0.86 52.53 -27.62
N GLN A 453 -2.12 52.17 -27.91
CA GLN A 453 -3.15 52.00 -26.85
C GLN A 453 -3.54 50.55 -26.41
N ALA A 454 -2.66 49.55 -26.47
CA ALA A 454 -3.09 48.18 -26.80
C ALA A 454 -3.39 47.12 -25.69
N LEU A 455 -2.78 47.11 -24.49
CA LEU A 455 -2.77 45.91 -23.60
C LEU A 455 -2.62 46.21 -22.09
N GLU A 456 -3.46 45.62 -21.20
CA GLU A 456 -3.19 45.61 -19.74
C GLU A 456 -3.91 44.55 -18.84
N GLU A 457 -4.90 43.77 -19.30
CA GLU A 457 -6.01 43.31 -18.43
C GLU A 457 -5.93 41.93 -17.68
N ALA A 458 -4.91 41.09 -17.89
CA ALA A 458 -5.06 39.61 -17.73
C ALA A 458 -5.01 38.97 -16.31
N GLN A 459 -4.90 39.72 -15.21
CA GLN A 459 -4.19 39.20 -14.00
C GLN A 459 -4.95 38.23 -13.05
N ALA A 460 -6.18 38.51 -12.60
CA ALA A 460 -6.55 38.30 -11.17
C ALA A 460 -6.82 36.89 -10.55
N GLU A 461 -7.40 35.91 -11.24
CA GLU A 461 -8.39 35.00 -10.61
C GLU A 461 -8.00 33.93 -9.54
N LEU A 462 -6.76 33.43 -9.45
CA LEU A 462 -6.57 31.99 -9.13
C LEU A 462 -6.63 31.51 -7.65
N SER A 463 -6.79 32.38 -6.66
CA SER A 463 -6.17 32.16 -5.33
C SER A 463 -6.89 31.28 -4.29
N ARG A 464 -8.11 30.75 -4.52
CA ARG A 464 -9.07 30.41 -3.41
C ARG A 464 -9.47 28.93 -3.18
N LYS A 465 -8.59 27.91 -3.33
CA LYS A 465 -9.06 26.50 -3.52
C LYS A 465 -8.72 25.37 -2.50
N PHE A 466 -7.97 25.54 -1.40
CA PHE A 466 -7.39 24.34 -0.72
C PHE A 466 -7.47 24.15 0.82
N GLU A 467 -7.96 25.09 1.64
CA GLU A 467 -7.91 24.99 3.13
C GLU A 467 -8.61 23.79 3.82
N ILE A 468 -9.66 23.20 3.21
CA ILE A 468 -10.72 22.48 3.95
C ILE A 468 -10.29 21.13 4.59
N ILE A 469 -9.25 20.46 4.07
CA ILE A 469 -8.99 19.03 4.38
C ILE A 469 -8.14 18.83 5.65
N ARG A 470 -8.52 19.47 6.78
CA ARG A 470 -7.68 19.54 8.00
C ARG A 470 -8.13 18.74 9.24
N GLN A 471 -9.42 18.49 9.47
CA GLN A 471 -9.91 18.34 10.86
C GLN A 471 -10.39 16.94 11.34
N ILE A 472 -10.93 16.07 10.49
CA ILE A 472 -11.64 14.85 10.95
C ILE A 472 -10.66 13.69 11.24
N ARG A 473 -9.83 13.84 12.29
CA ARG A 473 -8.78 12.86 12.65
C ARG A 473 -8.51 12.66 14.14
N ALA A 474 -9.36 13.16 15.03
CA ALA A 474 -9.27 13.02 16.49
C ALA A 474 -10.34 12.04 17.05
N ILE A 475 -10.10 11.48 18.26
CA ILE A 475 -11.09 10.89 19.21
C ILE A 475 -11.71 9.50 18.84
N GLU A 476 -11.78 8.42 19.69
CA GLU A 476 -11.02 7.94 20.89
C GLU A 476 -11.25 6.40 21.27
N SER A 477 -11.48 5.94 22.56
CA SER A 477 -11.21 4.55 23.13
C SER A 477 -12.25 3.84 24.14
N VAL A 478 -11.91 2.91 25.13
CA VAL A 478 -12.75 1.89 25.94
C VAL A 478 -12.10 1.32 27.30
N PRO A 479 -12.67 0.57 28.37
CA PRO A 479 -13.44 -0.75 28.41
C PRO A 479 -14.56 -1.23 29.50
N LEU A 480 -14.32 -2.05 30.60
CA LEU A 480 -15.18 -3.24 31.12
C LEU A 480 -15.18 -3.69 32.67
N ILE A 481 -16.02 -4.68 33.22
CA ILE A 481 -15.82 -5.68 34.41
C ILE A 481 -16.98 -6.73 34.91
N ARG A 482 -17.29 -7.09 36.23
CA ARG A 482 -17.86 -8.40 36.89
C ARG A 482 -18.44 -8.26 38.39
N HIS A 483 -18.98 -9.15 39.33
CA HIS A 483 -19.64 -10.52 39.69
C HIS A 483 -20.12 -10.53 41.25
N LYS A 484 -20.64 -11.46 42.16
CA LYS A 484 -21.20 -12.89 42.50
C LYS A 484 -21.87 -12.89 43.98
N PHE A 485 -22.35 -13.83 44.91
CA PHE A 485 -22.58 -15.31 45.30
C PHE A 485 -23.49 -15.49 46.63
N VAL A 486 -24.12 -16.67 47.04
CA VAL A 486 -24.80 -17.02 48.38
C VAL A 486 -25.22 -18.54 48.66
N ASP A 487 -25.51 -19.04 49.91
CA ASP A 487 -25.77 -20.49 50.39
C ASP A 487 -26.70 -20.73 51.71
N GLU A 488 -26.99 -21.97 52.30
CA GLU A 488 -28.12 -22.35 53.31
C GLU A 488 -27.92 -23.56 54.37
N THR A 489 -28.49 -23.60 55.64
CA THR A 489 -28.50 -24.81 56.60
C THR A 489 -29.58 -24.97 57.75
N GLU A 490 -30.84 -24.51 57.69
CA GLU A 490 -31.80 -24.63 58.84
C GLU A 490 -33.00 -25.58 58.62
N THR A 491 -33.42 -26.34 59.65
CA THR A 491 -34.68 -27.12 59.63
C THR A 491 -35.86 -26.24 60.01
N ALA A 492 -36.85 -26.11 59.14
CA ALA A 492 -37.75 -24.94 59.09
C ALA A 492 -38.78 -24.76 60.24
N GLY A 493 -39.01 -25.76 61.10
CA GLY A 493 -39.84 -25.67 62.32
C GLY A 493 -41.32 -25.36 62.07
N HIS A 494 -42.17 -26.38 61.84
CA HIS A 494 -43.52 -26.20 61.27
C HIS A 494 -44.66 -26.96 61.98
N ASP A 495 -44.42 -27.55 63.16
CA ASP A 495 -45.42 -28.10 64.10
C ASP A 495 -46.42 -29.14 63.53
N LEU A 496 -46.01 -29.99 62.58
CA LEU A 496 -46.86 -31.07 62.07
C LEU A 496 -46.91 -32.32 62.98
N LEU A 497 -48.07 -32.99 63.04
CA LEU A 497 -48.26 -34.29 63.73
C LEU A 497 -47.41 -35.46 63.16
N GLY A 498 -46.67 -35.22 62.07
CA GLY A 498 -45.68 -36.14 61.50
C GLY A 498 -44.24 -35.83 61.90
N GLU A 499 -43.99 -34.79 62.68
CA GLU A 499 -42.65 -34.37 63.16
C GLU A 499 -42.15 -35.28 64.29
N MET A 500 -42.01 -36.57 63.95
CA MET A 500 -41.12 -37.46 64.68
C MET A 500 -39.72 -36.86 64.61
N SER A 501 -39.27 -36.28 65.73
CA SER A 501 -37.97 -35.63 65.81
C SER A 501 -36.85 -36.58 65.35
N LEU A 502 -35.70 -36.02 64.96
CA LEU A 502 -34.58 -36.77 64.35
C LEU A 502 -34.08 -37.97 65.20
N ALA A 503 -34.49 -38.08 66.47
CA ALA A 503 -34.28 -39.23 67.34
C ALA A 503 -35.33 -40.36 67.20
N GLU A 504 -36.64 -40.06 67.25
CA GLU A 504 -37.71 -41.08 67.34
C GLU A 504 -37.79 -41.97 66.09
N LEU A 505 -37.48 -41.40 64.92
CA LEU A 505 -37.38 -42.08 63.64
C LEU A 505 -36.40 -43.28 63.66
N ARG A 506 -35.49 -43.37 64.65
CA ARG A 506 -34.36 -44.33 64.65
C ARG A 506 -34.71 -45.74 65.12
N GLU A 507 -35.76 -45.91 65.93
CA GLU A 507 -36.01 -47.17 66.66
C GLU A 507 -36.93 -48.14 65.90
N ARG A 508 -38.02 -47.66 65.28
CA ARG A 508 -38.84 -48.49 64.36
C ARG A 508 -38.04 -49.03 63.16
N LEU A 509 -36.96 -48.33 62.78
CA LEU A 509 -36.01 -48.81 61.78
C LEU A 509 -35.19 -50.04 62.25
N ALA A 510 -35.10 -50.35 63.55
CA ALA A 510 -34.29 -51.46 64.06
C ALA A 510 -34.81 -52.83 63.57
N MET A 511 -36.07 -53.18 63.84
CA MET A 511 -36.65 -54.47 63.42
C MET A 511 -36.67 -54.65 61.90
N LEU A 512 -36.85 -53.55 61.15
CA LEU A 512 -36.81 -53.57 59.68
C LEU A 512 -35.39 -53.79 59.13
N ARG A 513 -34.34 -53.34 59.84
CA ARG A 513 -32.93 -53.60 59.45
C ARG A 513 -32.60 -55.10 59.48
N ASP A 514 -33.17 -55.89 60.39
CA ASP A 514 -32.80 -57.31 60.56
C ASP A 514 -33.45 -58.23 59.52
N ALA A 515 -34.68 -57.95 59.12
CA ALA A 515 -35.29 -58.61 57.96
C ALA A 515 -34.54 -58.26 56.67
N ALA A 516 -34.26 -56.96 56.45
CA ALA A 516 -33.50 -56.48 55.30
C ALA A 516 -32.08 -57.07 55.24
N GLN A 517 -31.41 -57.27 56.38
CA GLN A 517 -30.06 -57.85 56.45
C GLN A 517 -29.95 -59.25 55.82
N ARG A 518 -30.97 -60.11 55.94
CA ARG A 518 -30.92 -61.46 55.33
C ARG A 518 -31.06 -61.40 53.82
N GLU A 519 -32.06 -60.66 53.31
CA GLU A 519 -32.18 -60.42 51.87
C GLU A 519 -30.94 -59.70 51.30
N HIS A 520 -30.33 -58.80 52.07
CA HIS A 520 -29.06 -58.17 51.68
C HIS A 520 -27.91 -59.19 51.58
N GLN A 521 -27.89 -60.29 52.33
CA GLN A 521 -26.86 -61.33 52.20
C GLN A 521 -27.02 -62.13 50.92
N ASP A 522 -28.22 -62.62 50.60
CA ASP A 522 -28.46 -63.36 49.34
C ASP A 522 -28.27 -62.48 48.10
N ARG A 523 -28.74 -61.23 48.16
CA ARG A 523 -28.49 -60.22 47.12
C ARG A 523 -26.98 -59.94 46.98
N ARG A 524 -26.23 -59.84 48.08
CA ARG A 524 -24.74 -59.70 48.05
C ARG A 524 -24.07 -60.92 47.41
N GLY A 525 -24.54 -62.13 47.66
CA GLY A 525 -24.03 -63.36 47.05
C GLY A 525 -24.07 -63.30 45.52
N ARG A 526 -25.27 -63.12 44.96
CA ARG A 526 -25.47 -63.00 43.50
C ARG A 526 -24.67 -61.83 42.91
N ILE A 527 -24.69 -60.67 43.57
CA ILE A 527 -23.92 -59.48 43.16
C ILE A 527 -22.39 -59.74 43.16
N LEU A 528 -21.86 -60.69 43.95
CA LEU A 528 -20.45 -61.05 43.92
C LEU A 528 -20.12 -62.01 42.76
N GLU A 529 -21.05 -62.88 42.37
CA GLU A 529 -20.90 -63.78 41.22
C GLU A 529 -21.01 -63.01 39.90
N ASP A 530 -22.02 -62.13 39.78
CA ASP A 530 -22.19 -61.18 38.67
C ASP A 530 -20.98 -60.23 38.51
N LYS A 531 -20.29 -59.91 39.61
CA LYS A 531 -19.04 -59.13 39.56
C LYS A 531 -17.88 -59.96 39.02
N LYS A 532 -17.67 -61.18 39.52
CA LYS A 532 -16.59 -62.06 39.07
C LYS A 532 -16.66 -62.36 37.57
N SER A 533 -17.84 -62.75 37.07
CA SER A 533 -18.04 -63.04 35.65
C SER A 533 -17.84 -61.79 34.77
N ARG A 534 -18.34 -60.63 35.22
CA ARG A 534 -18.11 -59.34 34.55
C ARG A 534 -16.65 -58.89 34.60
N GLU A 535 -15.92 -59.17 35.68
CA GLU A 535 -14.49 -58.88 35.81
C GLU A 535 -13.66 -59.76 34.87
N GLN A 536 -13.96 -61.06 34.77
CA GLN A 536 -13.34 -61.99 33.81
C GLN A 536 -13.54 -61.53 32.36
N LEU A 537 -14.80 -61.28 31.96
CA LEU A 537 -15.12 -60.81 30.61
C LEU A 537 -14.44 -59.46 30.27
N LEU A 538 -14.29 -58.56 31.24
CA LEU A 538 -13.57 -57.31 31.06
C LEU A 538 -12.05 -57.49 30.92
N LEU A 539 -11.45 -58.53 31.51
CA LEU A 539 -10.04 -58.87 31.30
C LEU A 539 -9.82 -59.44 29.89
N GLU A 540 -10.64 -60.39 29.46
CA GLU A 540 -10.59 -60.97 28.10
C GLU A 540 -10.70 -59.89 27.01
N GLN A 541 -11.63 -58.95 27.17
CA GLN A 541 -11.78 -57.83 26.23
C GLN A 541 -10.63 -56.79 26.34
N LEU A 542 -9.91 -56.70 27.47
CA LEU A 542 -8.70 -55.87 27.56
C LEU A 542 -7.52 -56.50 26.82
N ASP A 543 -7.39 -57.83 26.86
CA ASP A 543 -6.32 -58.55 26.17
C ASP A 543 -6.51 -58.53 24.64
N THR A 544 -7.75 -58.68 24.13
CA THR A 544 -8.03 -58.49 22.69
C THR A 544 -7.72 -57.05 22.26
N ILE A 545 -8.16 -56.05 23.03
CA ILE A 545 -7.83 -54.63 22.80
C ILE A 545 -6.31 -54.40 22.78
N ALA A 546 -5.54 -55.04 23.67
CA ALA A 546 -4.09 -54.93 23.70
C ALA A 546 -3.45 -55.47 22.41
N LEU A 547 -3.86 -56.66 21.96
CA LEU A 547 -3.38 -57.26 20.72
C LEU A 547 -3.66 -56.34 19.51
N HIS A 548 -4.91 -55.88 19.34
CA HIS A 548 -5.28 -54.98 18.23
C HIS A 548 -4.50 -53.66 18.28
N ARG A 549 -4.27 -53.07 19.46
CA ARG A 549 -3.45 -51.86 19.61
C ARG A 549 -1.98 -52.08 19.23
N THR A 550 -1.40 -53.25 19.51
CA THR A 550 -0.03 -53.57 19.05
C THR A 550 0.05 -53.73 17.53
N ALA A 551 -0.93 -54.40 16.91
CA ALA A 551 -1.01 -54.55 15.46
C ALA A 551 -1.17 -53.18 14.76
N LEU A 552 -2.01 -52.29 15.29
CA LEU A 552 -2.15 -50.91 14.82
C LEU A 552 -0.85 -50.10 15.00
N GLY A 553 -0.09 -50.34 16.08
CA GLY A 553 1.25 -49.78 16.27
C GLY A 553 2.22 -50.19 15.17
N GLN A 554 2.27 -51.48 14.84
CA GLN A 554 3.12 -52.00 13.75
C GLN A 554 2.67 -51.48 12.37
N ALA A 555 1.36 -51.43 12.10
CA ALA A 555 0.82 -50.91 10.86
C ALA A 555 1.08 -49.39 10.69
N THR A 556 1.04 -48.62 11.77
CA THR A 556 1.39 -47.19 11.74
C THR A 556 2.89 -46.93 11.64
N ALA A 557 3.75 -47.83 12.12
CA ALA A 557 5.18 -47.80 11.86
C ALA A 557 5.48 -48.03 10.36
N ARG A 558 4.92 -49.08 9.75
CA ARG A 558 5.06 -49.33 8.30
C ARG A 558 4.60 -48.14 7.45
N ARG A 559 3.47 -47.51 7.79
CA ARG A 559 2.99 -46.27 7.13
C ARG A 559 3.90 -45.05 7.32
N GLN A 560 4.79 -45.05 8.32
CA GLN A 560 5.83 -44.02 8.46
C GLN A 560 7.06 -44.35 7.60
N GLU A 561 7.38 -45.64 7.43
CA GLU A 561 8.46 -46.12 6.55
C GLU A 561 8.11 -45.88 5.07
N GLU A 562 6.88 -46.22 4.64
CA GLU A 562 6.34 -45.84 3.32
C GLU A 562 6.46 -44.31 3.05
N LYS A 563 6.23 -43.48 4.09
CA LYS A 563 6.37 -42.01 4.02
C LYS A 563 7.83 -41.51 4.06
N ARG A 564 8.81 -42.34 4.41
CA ARG A 564 10.24 -42.05 4.28
C ARG A 564 10.72 -42.42 2.87
N ALA A 565 10.40 -43.63 2.40
CA ALA A 565 10.65 -44.08 1.03
C ALA A 565 10.11 -43.07 0.00
N ARG A 566 8.89 -42.56 0.16
CA ARG A 566 8.32 -41.52 -0.73
C ARG A 566 9.06 -40.17 -0.71
N ARG A 567 9.86 -39.86 0.32
CA ARG A 567 10.75 -38.68 0.36
C ARG A 567 12.11 -38.99 -0.27
N GLU A 568 12.57 -40.23 -0.19
CA GLU A 568 13.76 -40.71 -0.90
C GLU A 568 13.50 -40.73 -2.43
N LEU A 569 12.29 -41.13 -2.87
CA LEU A 569 11.85 -40.97 -4.26
C LEU A 569 11.87 -39.50 -4.72
N GLN A 570 11.46 -38.56 -3.86
CA GLN A 570 11.56 -37.11 -4.12
C GLN A 570 13.01 -36.59 -4.20
N GLN A 571 13.98 -37.33 -3.65
CA GLN A 571 15.41 -37.01 -3.76
C GLN A 571 16.02 -37.60 -5.04
N GLY A 572 15.64 -38.83 -5.44
CA GLY A 572 16.07 -39.44 -6.71
C GLY A 572 15.69 -38.61 -7.95
N VAL A 573 14.60 -37.83 -7.89
CA VAL A 573 14.22 -36.84 -8.92
C VAL A 573 15.29 -35.75 -9.15
N ALA A 574 16.21 -35.52 -8.21
CA ALA A 574 17.35 -34.62 -8.40
C ALA A 574 18.55 -35.28 -9.11
N GLU A 575 18.62 -36.62 -9.10
CA GLU A 575 19.68 -37.44 -9.72
C GLU A 575 19.34 -37.80 -11.18
N ASP A 576 18.05 -37.74 -11.52
CA ASP A 576 17.46 -37.84 -12.87
C ASP A 576 18.32 -37.13 -13.94
N GLU A 577 18.90 -37.90 -14.88
CA GLU A 577 19.91 -37.41 -15.83
C GLU A 577 19.49 -36.14 -16.58
N ARG A 578 18.19 -36.06 -16.92
CA ARG A 578 17.59 -34.94 -17.66
C ARG A 578 17.51 -33.68 -16.79
N VAL A 579 17.22 -33.82 -15.49
CA VAL A 579 17.28 -32.74 -14.51
C VAL A 579 18.73 -32.29 -14.31
N VAL A 580 19.68 -33.22 -14.13
CA VAL A 580 21.11 -32.91 -13.97
C VAL A 580 21.68 -32.18 -15.19
N ALA A 581 21.30 -32.57 -16.41
CA ALA A 581 21.72 -31.88 -17.63
C ALA A 581 21.22 -30.42 -17.68
N LEU A 582 19.98 -30.15 -17.24
CA LEU A 582 19.45 -28.79 -17.15
C LEU A 582 20.11 -27.98 -16.02
N GLN A 583 20.48 -28.59 -14.89
CA GLN A 583 21.26 -27.94 -13.84
C GLN A 583 22.63 -27.47 -14.36
N ARG A 584 23.36 -28.34 -15.08
CA ARG A 584 24.66 -27.97 -15.71
C ARG A 584 24.52 -26.82 -16.71
N ARG A 585 23.53 -26.88 -17.61
CA ARG A 585 23.25 -25.79 -18.58
C ARG A 585 22.89 -24.48 -17.88
N LEU A 586 22.17 -24.53 -16.76
CA LEU A 586 21.84 -23.37 -15.94
C LEU A 586 23.10 -22.74 -15.32
N GLU A 587 24.02 -23.55 -14.80
CA GLU A 587 25.29 -23.08 -14.25
C GLU A 587 26.18 -22.44 -15.34
N GLU A 588 26.28 -23.07 -16.51
CA GLU A 588 26.98 -22.51 -17.68
C GLU A 588 26.46 -21.10 -18.04
N ARG A 589 25.13 -20.93 -18.16
CA ARG A 589 24.53 -19.62 -18.47
C ARG A 589 24.76 -18.58 -17.38
N GLN A 590 24.74 -18.98 -16.11
CA GLN A 590 25.11 -18.09 -15.01
C GLN A 590 26.59 -17.69 -15.07
N GLN A 591 27.49 -18.62 -15.37
CA GLN A 591 28.92 -18.33 -15.55
C GLN A 591 29.19 -17.40 -16.74
N GLU A 592 28.55 -17.62 -17.90
CA GLU A 592 28.62 -16.70 -19.05
C GLU A 592 28.23 -15.28 -18.65
N ARG A 593 27.10 -15.12 -17.93
CA ARG A 593 26.62 -13.80 -17.50
C ARG A 593 27.51 -13.17 -16.43
N GLN A 594 28.12 -13.96 -15.54
CA GLN A 594 29.10 -13.46 -14.58
C GLN A 594 30.36 -12.96 -15.28
N ARG A 595 30.89 -13.70 -16.28
CA ARG A 595 32.03 -13.29 -17.10
C ARG A 595 31.74 -11.98 -17.86
N LEU A 596 30.56 -11.85 -18.47
CA LEU A 596 30.17 -10.58 -19.12
C LEU A 596 30.10 -9.42 -18.12
N LYS A 597 29.46 -9.59 -16.95
CA LYS A 597 29.40 -8.55 -15.90
C LYS A 597 30.78 -8.14 -15.38
N GLN A 598 31.75 -9.07 -15.31
CA GLN A 598 33.13 -8.76 -14.94
C GLN A 598 33.82 -7.95 -16.04
N HIS A 599 33.63 -8.35 -17.31
CA HIS A 599 34.18 -7.67 -18.48
C HIS A 599 33.59 -6.26 -18.72
N GLU A 600 32.31 -6.04 -18.40
CA GLU A 600 31.69 -4.71 -18.37
C GLU A 600 32.32 -3.84 -17.27
N LYS A 601 32.56 -4.40 -16.07
CA LYS A 601 33.21 -3.68 -14.95
C LYS A 601 34.66 -3.31 -15.25
N THR A 602 35.43 -4.15 -15.95
CA THR A 602 36.80 -3.79 -16.35
C THR A 602 36.81 -2.74 -17.46
N LYS A 603 35.96 -2.88 -18.50
CA LYS A 603 35.74 -1.84 -19.52
C LYS A 603 35.40 -0.49 -18.89
N ALA A 604 34.49 -0.45 -17.91
CA ALA A 604 34.08 0.78 -17.23
C ALA A 604 35.26 1.45 -16.51
N LYS A 605 36.00 0.71 -15.68
CA LYS A 605 37.19 1.24 -14.96
C LYS A 605 38.26 1.79 -15.91
N ILE A 606 38.53 1.11 -17.02
CA ILE A 606 39.49 1.57 -18.03
C ILE A 606 39.00 2.88 -18.69
N SER A 607 37.70 2.99 -18.98
CA SER A 607 37.09 4.21 -19.51
C SER A 607 37.17 5.39 -18.51
N GLU A 608 36.91 5.14 -17.23
CA GLU A 608 37.03 6.14 -16.14
C GLU A 608 38.49 6.63 -15.97
N GLN A 609 39.45 5.71 -16.01
CA GLN A 609 40.89 6.02 -15.97
C GLN A 609 41.33 6.81 -17.20
N SER A 610 40.87 6.44 -18.39
CA SER A 610 41.14 7.18 -19.64
C SER A 610 40.54 8.59 -19.60
N ALA A 611 39.28 8.74 -19.17
CA ALA A 611 38.60 10.02 -19.07
C ALA A 611 39.24 10.96 -18.04
N THR A 612 39.64 10.43 -16.87
CA THR A 612 40.34 11.23 -15.85
C THR A 612 41.76 11.62 -16.29
N HIS A 613 42.47 10.77 -17.04
CA HIS A 613 43.75 11.14 -17.65
C HIS A 613 43.59 12.21 -18.74
N ALA A 614 42.59 12.08 -19.61
CA ALA A 614 42.27 13.07 -20.64
C ALA A 614 41.90 14.44 -20.03
N LEU A 615 41.11 14.45 -18.95
CA LEU A 615 40.74 15.67 -18.22
C LEU A 615 41.97 16.36 -17.57
N LYS A 616 42.88 15.57 -16.96
CA LYS A 616 44.15 16.11 -16.43
C LYS A 616 45.02 16.70 -17.54
N SER A 617 45.15 16.02 -18.67
CA SER A 617 45.89 16.50 -19.85
C SER A 617 45.30 17.79 -20.41
N TRP A 618 43.97 17.87 -20.52
CA TRP A 618 43.26 19.09 -20.96
C TRP A 618 43.46 20.25 -19.99
N ASN A 619 43.35 20.02 -18.67
CA ASN A 619 43.61 21.04 -17.65
C ASN A 619 45.04 21.60 -17.77
N HIS A 620 46.07 20.75 -17.89
CA HIS A 620 47.45 21.21 -18.11
C HIS A 620 47.62 21.97 -19.43
N ARG A 621 46.95 21.57 -20.51
CA ARG A 621 46.99 22.30 -21.78
C ARG A 621 46.31 23.67 -21.67
N LYS A 622 45.24 23.78 -20.88
CA LYS A 622 44.57 25.06 -20.57
C LYS A 622 45.47 25.97 -19.74
N GLN A 623 46.08 25.45 -18.67
CA GLN A 623 47.04 26.18 -17.84
C GLN A 623 48.19 26.76 -18.68
N LYS A 624 48.81 25.96 -19.56
CA LYS A 624 49.89 26.44 -20.46
C LYS A 624 49.45 27.53 -21.44
N LEU A 625 48.20 27.54 -21.89
CA LEU A 625 47.66 28.61 -22.73
C LEU A 625 47.38 29.89 -21.90
N GLU A 626 46.96 29.74 -20.64
CA GLU A 626 46.77 30.85 -19.72
C GLU A 626 48.13 31.47 -19.31
N GLU A 627 49.14 30.65 -18.99
CA GLU A 627 50.54 31.06 -18.76
C GLU A 627 51.12 31.82 -19.96
N GLN A 628 50.93 31.31 -21.19
CA GLN A 628 51.36 32.00 -22.41
C GLN A 628 50.63 33.33 -22.62
N HIS A 629 49.33 33.40 -22.29
CA HIS A 629 48.57 34.64 -22.40
C HIS A 629 49.05 35.71 -21.40
N TRP A 630 49.35 35.33 -20.15
CA TRP A 630 49.93 36.24 -19.16
C TRP A 630 51.32 36.73 -19.57
N ALA A 631 52.21 35.85 -20.01
CA ALA A 631 53.55 36.23 -20.48
C ALA A 631 53.49 37.21 -21.69
N ASP A 632 52.53 37.05 -22.60
CA ASP A 632 52.34 37.99 -23.72
C ASP A 632 51.62 39.30 -23.32
N LEU A 633 50.98 39.37 -22.15
CA LEU A 633 50.51 40.62 -21.54
C LEU A 633 51.65 41.35 -20.82
N GLU A 634 52.47 40.63 -20.04
CA GLU A 634 53.69 41.14 -19.41
C GLU A 634 54.63 41.76 -20.45
N ARG A 635 54.93 41.04 -21.53
CA ARG A 635 55.72 41.56 -22.66
C ARG A 635 55.10 42.75 -23.40
N ARG A 636 53.80 43.04 -23.25
CA ARG A 636 53.19 44.25 -23.78
C ARG A 636 53.39 45.41 -22.81
N LEU A 637 53.19 45.17 -21.52
CA LEU A 637 53.47 46.14 -20.46
C LEU A 637 54.95 46.56 -20.45
N GLU A 638 55.89 45.61 -20.57
CA GLU A 638 57.32 45.89 -20.73
C GLU A 638 57.60 46.81 -21.93
N ARG A 639 56.96 46.55 -23.07
CA ARG A 639 57.10 47.39 -24.28
C ARG A 639 56.45 48.77 -24.13
N GLN A 640 55.36 48.90 -23.37
CA GLN A 640 54.77 50.19 -23.04
C GLN A 640 55.68 50.99 -22.09
N VAL A 641 56.19 50.37 -21.02
CA VAL A 641 57.15 50.99 -20.09
C VAL A 641 58.44 51.42 -20.80
N GLN A 642 58.93 50.64 -21.78
CA GLN A 642 60.07 51.03 -22.62
C GLN A 642 59.76 52.18 -23.60
N GLN A 643 58.50 52.36 -24.01
CA GLN A 643 58.06 53.50 -24.82
C GLN A 643 57.76 54.76 -23.99
N GLU A 644 57.40 54.60 -22.72
CA GLU A 644 57.09 55.67 -21.77
C GLU A 644 58.33 56.20 -21.01
N ALA A 645 59.54 55.77 -21.38
CA ALA A 645 60.81 56.11 -20.70
C ALA A 645 61.69 57.12 -21.47
N PRO A 646 61.46 58.45 -21.36
CA PRO A 646 62.33 59.46 -21.94
C PRO A 646 63.64 59.65 -21.15
N ASN A 647 64.72 59.95 -21.90
CA ASN A 647 66.10 60.16 -21.45
C ASN A 647 66.26 60.88 -20.10
N THR A 648 66.62 60.15 -19.05
CA THR A 648 66.93 60.70 -17.71
C THR A 648 68.18 60.09 -17.05
N LEU A 649 69.15 59.58 -17.83
CA LEU A 649 70.50 59.25 -17.35
C LEU A 649 71.59 60.02 -18.11
N SER A 650 71.66 61.32 -17.82
CA SER A 650 72.88 62.12 -17.93
C SER A 650 72.88 63.15 -16.80
N GLN A 651 74.06 63.47 -16.28
CA GLN A 651 74.29 64.34 -15.12
C GLN A 651 73.75 63.83 -13.76
N LYS A 652 74.45 62.85 -13.18
CA LYS A 652 74.84 62.89 -11.76
C LYS A 652 76.18 62.19 -11.54
N LYS A 653 77.27 62.94 -11.78
CA LYS A 653 78.64 62.60 -11.36
C LYS A 653 78.97 63.39 -10.08
N ASN A 654 79.91 62.85 -9.28
CA ASN A 654 80.59 63.49 -8.13
C ASN A 654 79.64 63.86 -6.96
N THR A 655 79.55 63.09 -5.88
CA THR A 655 80.55 62.91 -4.79
C THR A 655 80.68 61.41 -4.43
N GLN A 656 81.87 60.84 -4.15
CA GLN A 656 82.66 60.95 -2.90
C GLN A 656 81.80 60.71 -1.63
N GLY A 657 82.05 59.72 -0.77
CA GLY A 657 83.07 58.63 -0.76
C GLY A 657 82.89 57.74 0.49
N LEU A 658 83.94 56.98 0.87
CA LEU A 658 84.09 56.17 2.11
C LEU A 658 83.31 54.82 2.19
N ASP A 659 83.97 53.75 1.76
CA ASP A 659 84.67 52.76 2.61
C ASP A 659 83.97 52.00 3.77
N ILE A 660 84.39 50.72 3.88
CA ILE A 660 84.44 49.82 5.06
C ILE A 660 83.16 49.05 5.47
N ASN A 661 83.21 47.75 5.16
CA ASN A 661 82.86 46.56 5.95
C ASN A 661 81.78 46.64 7.05
N LEU A 662 80.78 45.76 6.94
CA LEU A 662 80.72 44.53 7.76
C LEU A 662 79.89 43.43 7.08
#